data_AF-A0A327VWT2-F1
#
_entry.id   AF-A0A327VWT2-F1
#
_cell.length_a   1.000
_cell.length_b   1.000
_cell.length_c   1.000
_cell.angle_alpha   90.00
_cell.angle_beta   90.00
_cell.angle_gamma   90.00
#
_symmetry.space_group_name_H-M   'P 1'
#
loop_
_entity.id
_entity.type
_entity.pdbx_description
1 polymer ?
#
loop_
_entity_poly.entity_id
_entity_poly.type
_entity_poly.pdbx_seq_one_letter_code
_entity_poly.pdbx_strand_id
1 'polypeptide(L)'
;MAQTSQCDNWRVELKTDTSRCPRSGKIEVSLVGPSVTSLQNITYSLSPDAGTTGGTTIVSTSLPLLTNISPGYYTVAVTATCNGNKVIKTAVTNIIGTYPAFYPSFTATKPTYGDCHNGEILLKLQGGRPPYTVKFLQSPAGFDASPMTLQNNDDKYFNNLPAGSYQVSVVDACGTSQYLNPVTVEQDDIPNYLQLDMSPLEDCSGLKIRTIGQLYLENIGDVRHYSIWVDDELLVADKLIGNRVYLIDTLTFPTGKSMKDYYGKVVTVKVTSSCLPEATANIVVTPARLAYNLMKNCADTTYNLNYTVYYGHSCFPLKAVLYDGTGAIQSQSVLGRDTIYDQRTGVFTGVRTGNYRLVLYDSDGAVLTENMLTLNEILPPTVTMRVVYSAGEIYQGRSNVASVFITVNGRPGNFPSNGKIEMLFPYQGEYPLRLLQQESAIYGTPNYHSSYLMQDREPLTPGFYMFRTTIDCDTFLFPITITEQQVGQFTWTATTKWECGGLRVFPKFTGRAPFSTASMSFQTLGRWGTSLGVVALTNSFLLPVGGTYKVALGSLSPALDWGENVLTFETYTYPLAVDSVLGWICPGSPANSGVIRIRAKGGGMPGSAYTYQLANKGEALSDHYLATNQTGDFSSGAGYTLDKGMEYSIKITDSCNNFIVQDVKIYDFATHHFIISEPYYCAHDFVQLMLDLPVTNPVYTWAGPRDPRTNRYYESHNRFAIIPDFSPLNAGIYTVSVKTDMCPTPIRDTTEIKIAPIVTACYSAVTDTVVNPYAIGLLGNWKPLRTMLYYDNRKETSTEQATNIRTDGTYKSFMSFWAQDGDFWSKSGNLDTTKWVWNEQSTAFNSKGLQLETMNAMGIYSAALFGYDNSLQIAAIANGKYRSSAYDGFEDYDYVGGNCDVVKCATGRHFDFTSYASQIDDAEHHTGRYSLRVEKDRPVMLKVPVVTQDVLPDGPDFQMQSDDCASDMVLKGVRLNGSVLLPTFSPVVGTNMLFSAWVKEAGPCTSTSYANHRITIFVGGAVRQTIELKPTGGIIDGWQRYEQAFNLPVGDSSLTLMLEATTSTKVYFDDIRFHPYNANMKSYVYSSSDLRMMADLDENNYATFYEYDDDGTLIRVKKETERGILTIKETRNGIIQNEK
;
A
#
# COMPACT_ATOMS: atom_id res chain seq x y z
N MET A 1 -29.14 -69.11 -47.16
CA MET A 1 -28.62 -67.75 -46.85
C MET A 1 -29.34 -66.67 -47.69
N ALA A 2 -30.64 -66.41 -47.47
CA ALA A 2 -31.32 -65.34 -48.25
C ALA A 2 -32.53 -64.66 -47.56
N GLN A 3 -32.70 -64.74 -46.23
CA GLN A 3 -33.80 -64.04 -45.52
C GLN A 3 -33.34 -63.06 -44.43
N THR A 4 -32.04 -63.00 -44.10
CA THR A 4 -31.52 -62.10 -43.06
C THR A 4 -31.14 -60.70 -43.57
N SER A 5 -31.07 -60.47 -44.89
CA SER A 5 -30.65 -59.14 -45.42
C SER A 5 -31.77 -58.11 -45.50
N GLN A 6 -33.04 -58.50 -45.31
CA GLN A 6 -34.18 -57.60 -45.52
C GLN A 6 -34.58 -56.79 -44.26
N CYS A 7 -34.15 -57.20 -43.07
CA CYS A 7 -34.56 -56.58 -41.79
C CYS A 7 -33.47 -55.80 -41.04
N ASP A 8 -32.22 -55.82 -41.54
CA ASP A 8 -31.08 -55.24 -40.80
C ASP A 8 -30.43 -54.04 -41.52
N ASN A 9 -30.84 -53.74 -42.77
CA ASN A 9 -30.28 -52.66 -43.58
C ASN A 9 -31.05 -51.33 -43.38
N TRP A 10 -31.05 -50.83 -42.15
CA TRP A 10 -31.54 -49.51 -41.78
C TRP A 10 -30.76 -48.98 -40.57
N ARG A 11 -30.75 -47.65 -40.41
CA ARG A 11 -30.09 -46.99 -39.27
C ARG A 11 -30.97 -45.88 -38.70
N VAL A 12 -30.62 -45.48 -37.48
CA VAL A 12 -31.23 -44.37 -36.76
C VAL A 12 -30.37 -43.13 -36.97
N GLU A 13 -30.97 -42.05 -37.44
CA GLU A 13 -30.36 -40.73 -37.48
C GLU A 13 -31.06 -39.82 -36.47
N LEU A 14 -30.27 -39.10 -35.69
CA LEU A 14 -30.75 -38.22 -34.63
C LEU A 14 -30.44 -36.77 -34.99
N LYS A 15 -31.46 -35.92 -34.89
CA LYS A 15 -31.28 -34.47 -34.94
C LYS A 15 -31.67 -33.89 -33.59
N THR A 16 -30.76 -33.14 -32.99
CA THR A 16 -30.94 -32.61 -31.63
C THR A 16 -31.06 -31.10 -31.63
N ASP A 17 -32.03 -30.60 -30.86
CA ASP A 17 -32.13 -29.19 -30.53
C ASP A 17 -31.57 -28.93 -29.13
N THR A 18 -30.74 -27.91 -29.01
CA THR A 18 -30.17 -27.44 -27.73
C THR A 18 -31.25 -27.14 -26.71
N SER A 19 -31.04 -27.55 -25.45
CA SER A 19 -31.93 -27.15 -24.36
C SER A 19 -31.64 -25.71 -23.97
N ARG A 20 -32.58 -24.83 -24.28
CA ARG A 20 -32.51 -23.39 -24.02
C ARG A 20 -33.01 -23.05 -22.61
N CYS A 21 -33.95 -23.82 -22.08
CA CYS A 21 -34.38 -23.78 -20.69
C CYS A 21 -33.87 -25.02 -19.93
N PRO A 22 -34.05 -25.11 -18.60
CA PRO A 22 -33.58 -26.28 -17.82
C PRO A 22 -34.05 -27.63 -18.38
N ARG A 23 -35.24 -27.68 -19.03
CA ARG A 23 -35.80 -28.87 -19.67
C ARG A 23 -36.51 -28.53 -21.00
N SER A 24 -35.78 -28.17 -22.04
CA SER A 24 -36.41 -27.83 -23.33
C SER A 24 -35.72 -28.41 -24.56
N GLY A 25 -34.77 -29.32 -24.38
CA GLY A 25 -34.12 -30.04 -25.46
C GLY A 25 -35.11 -30.93 -26.20
N LYS A 26 -34.81 -31.18 -27.48
CA LYS A 26 -35.59 -32.09 -28.33
C LYS A 26 -34.66 -33.00 -29.11
N ILE A 27 -35.13 -34.22 -29.38
CA ILE A 27 -34.46 -35.18 -30.25
C ILE A 27 -35.49 -35.66 -31.27
N GLU A 28 -35.25 -35.34 -32.54
CA GLU A 28 -36.01 -35.87 -33.67
C GLU A 28 -35.30 -37.11 -34.21
N VAL A 29 -36.03 -38.22 -34.28
CA VAL A 29 -35.53 -39.53 -34.67
C VAL A 29 -36.02 -39.87 -36.07
N SER A 30 -35.09 -40.02 -37.03
CA SER A 30 -35.38 -40.41 -38.41
C SER A 30 -34.81 -41.79 -38.71
N LEU A 31 -35.58 -42.62 -39.41
CA LEU A 31 -35.15 -43.95 -39.83
C LEU A 31 -34.79 -43.91 -41.31
N VAL A 32 -33.55 -44.29 -41.65
CA VAL A 32 -33.03 -44.18 -43.02
C VAL A 32 -32.50 -45.52 -43.50
N GLY A 33 -32.88 -45.90 -44.72
CA GLY A 33 -32.40 -47.11 -45.39
C GLY A 33 -33.49 -47.84 -46.18
N PRO A 34 -33.10 -48.77 -47.07
CA PRO A 34 -34.03 -49.48 -47.94
C PRO A 34 -35.02 -50.38 -47.19
N SER A 35 -34.67 -50.85 -45.98
CA SER A 35 -35.49 -51.76 -45.17
C SER A 35 -36.52 -51.05 -44.26
N VAL A 36 -36.54 -49.72 -44.21
CA VAL A 36 -37.41 -48.97 -43.27
C VAL A 36 -38.90 -49.20 -43.55
N THR A 37 -39.29 -49.35 -44.81
CA THR A 37 -40.70 -49.58 -45.23
C THR A 37 -41.24 -50.94 -44.78
N SER A 38 -40.37 -51.86 -44.36
CA SER A 38 -40.73 -53.20 -43.86
C SER A 38 -40.88 -53.26 -42.33
N LEU A 39 -40.69 -52.14 -41.63
CA LEU A 39 -40.80 -52.04 -40.16
C LEU A 39 -42.24 -51.71 -39.74
N GLN A 40 -42.75 -52.43 -38.74
CA GLN A 40 -44.07 -52.23 -38.14
C GLN A 40 -43.97 -52.13 -36.61
N ASN A 41 -44.94 -51.46 -35.96
CA ASN A 41 -44.97 -51.21 -34.51
C ASN A 41 -43.71 -50.50 -33.97
N ILE A 42 -43.29 -49.43 -34.63
CA ILE A 42 -42.10 -48.68 -34.25
C ILE A 42 -42.36 -47.90 -32.94
N THR A 43 -41.48 -48.08 -31.96
CA THR A 43 -41.46 -47.29 -30.73
C THR A 43 -40.05 -46.78 -30.42
N TYR A 44 -39.99 -45.65 -29.74
CA TYR A 44 -38.79 -44.91 -29.38
C TYR A 44 -38.68 -44.85 -27.86
N SER A 45 -37.48 -45.04 -27.31
CA SER A 45 -37.18 -44.79 -25.90
C SER A 45 -35.91 -43.96 -25.77
N LEU A 46 -35.78 -43.28 -24.63
CA LEU A 46 -34.67 -42.41 -24.28
C LEU A 46 -34.21 -42.75 -22.86
N SER A 47 -32.90 -42.95 -22.69
CA SER A 47 -32.28 -43.13 -21.38
C SER A 47 -31.05 -42.24 -21.24
N PRO A 48 -30.89 -41.48 -20.15
CA PRO A 48 -29.68 -40.72 -19.89
C PRO A 48 -28.49 -41.65 -19.65
N ASP A 49 -27.32 -41.27 -20.17
CA ASP A 49 -26.08 -42.00 -19.91
C ASP A 49 -25.61 -41.78 -18.46
N ALA A 50 -24.76 -42.66 -17.94
CA ALA A 50 -24.34 -42.72 -16.53
C ALA A 50 -23.62 -41.46 -15.98
N GLY A 51 -23.41 -40.43 -16.81
CA GLY A 51 -22.87 -39.12 -16.42
C GLY A 51 -23.87 -37.95 -16.48
N THR A 52 -25.11 -38.17 -16.92
CA THR A 52 -26.10 -37.09 -17.14
C THR A 52 -26.94 -36.86 -15.88
N THR A 53 -26.57 -35.86 -15.08
CA THR A 53 -27.29 -35.48 -13.85
C THR A 53 -28.63 -34.81 -14.17
N GLY A 54 -29.74 -35.32 -13.59
CA GLY A 54 -31.09 -34.79 -13.83
C GLY A 54 -31.68 -35.16 -15.21
N GLY A 55 -31.10 -36.18 -15.86
CA GLY A 55 -31.46 -36.59 -17.22
C GLY A 55 -32.91 -37.04 -17.39
N THR A 56 -33.46 -36.78 -18.57
CA THR A 56 -34.82 -37.14 -18.94
C THR A 56 -34.91 -38.57 -19.49
N THR A 57 -35.73 -39.42 -18.87
CA THR A 57 -36.00 -40.78 -19.35
C THR A 57 -37.36 -40.85 -20.04
N ILE A 58 -37.43 -41.46 -21.22
CA ILE A 58 -38.67 -41.80 -21.92
C ILE A 58 -38.70 -43.31 -22.12
N VAL A 59 -39.57 -44.00 -21.41
CA VAL A 59 -39.58 -45.47 -21.36
C VAL A 59 -40.01 -46.08 -22.70
N SER A 60 -41.03 -45.51 -23.37
CA SER A 60 -41.45 -45.87 -24.72
C SER A 60 -42.47 -44.85 -25.27
N THR A 61 -42.37 -44.46 -26.54
CA THR A 61 -43.34 -43.61 -27.24
C THR A 61 -43.45 -44.02 -28.71
N SER A 62 -44.59 -43.79 -29.36
CA SER A 62 -44.75 -43.97 -30.82
C SER A 62 -44.35 -42.72 -31.61
N LEU A 63 -44.05 -41.61 -30.94
CA LEU A 63 -43.68 -40.35 -31.57
C LEU A 63 -42.17 -40.28 -31.84
N PRO A 64 -41.74 -39.96 -33.07
CA PRO A 64 -40.32 -39.83 -33.40
C PRO A 64 -39.69 -38.54 -32.85
N LEU A 65 -40.49 -37.57 -32.38
CA LEU A 65 -40.00 -36.35 -31.76
C LEU A 65 -40.10 -36.44 -30.24
N LEU A 66 -38.95 -36.56 -29.58
CA LEU A 66 -38.80 -36.57 -28.14
C LEU A 66 -38.56 -35.13 -27.66
N THR A 67 -39.27 -34.68 -26.63
CA THR A 67 -39.23 -33.27 -26.16
C THR A 67 -39.12 -33.19 -24.63
N ASN A 68 -38.89 -31.98 -24.09
CA ASN A 68 -38.75 -31.71 -22.65
C ASN A 68 -37.50 -32.38 -22.02
N ILE A 69 -36.41 -32.43 -22.79
CA ILE A 69 -35.19 -33.14 -22.43
C ILE A 69 -34.21 -32.17 -21.77
N SER A 70 -33.67 -32.55 -20.61
CA SER A 70 -32.65 -31.79 -19.89
C SER A 70 -31.29 -31.88 -20.60
N PRO A 71 -30.36 -30.94 -20.43
CA PRO A 71 -29.01 -31.05 -20.98
C PRO A 71 -28.28 -32.35 -20.58
N GLY A 72 -27.51 -32.94 -21.50
CA GLY A 72 -26.64 -34.08 -21.24
C GLY A 72 -26.66 -35.16 -22.33
N TYR A 73 -25.94 -36.25 -22.07
CA TYR A 73 -25.79 -37.40 -22.98
C TYR A 73 -26.92 -38.41 -22.79
N TYR A 74 -27.46 -38.89 -23.91
CA TYR A 74 -28.59 -39.80 -23.96
C TYR A 74 -28.41 -40.89 -25.01
N THR A 75 -28.90 -42.07 -24.69
CA THR A 75 -29.09 -43.18 -25.62
C THR A 75 -30.55 -43.23 -26.07
N VAL A 76 -30.80 -43.14 -27.37
CA VAL A 76 -32.10 -43.37 -28.01
C VAL A 76 -32.15 -44.81 -28.53
N ALA A 77 -33.20 -45.55 -28.19
CA ALA A 77 -33.45 -46.88 -28.77
C ALA A 77 -34.72 -46.87 -29.61
N VAL A 78 -34.63 -47.42 -30.83
CA VAL A 78 -35.77 -47.64 -31.72
C VAL A 78 -36.05 -49.12 -31.78
N THR A 79 -37.23 -49.51 -31.34
CA THR A 79 -37.72 -50.90 -31.37
C THR A 79 -38.80 -51.01 -32.42
N ALA A 80 -38.72 -52.02 -33.30
CA ALA A 80 -39.74 -52.31 -34.30
C ALA A 80 -39.87 -53.82 -34.51
N THR A 81 -40.86 -54.22 -35.31
CA THR A 81 -41.08 -55.60 -35.75
C THR A 81 -40.89 -55.68 -37.26
N CYS A 82 -40.05 -56.59 -37.74
CA CYS A 82 -39.83 -56.86 -39.16
C CYS A 82 -40.09 -58.35 -39.41
N ASN A 83 -41.05 -58.68 -40.27
CA ASN A 83 -41.48 -60.05 -40.57
C ASN A 83 -41.75 -60.91 -39.30
N GLY A 84 -42.42 -60.32 -38.29
CA GLY A 84 -42.76 -60.99 -37.04
C GLY A 84 -41.65 -61.05 -35.98
N ASN A 85 -40.42 -60.65 -36.31
CA ASN A 85 -39.28 -60.65 -35.39
C ASN A 85 -38.96 -59.23 -34.90
N LYS A 86 -38.62 -59.10 -33.61
CA LYS A 86 -38.25 -57.82 -32.98
C LYS A 86 -36.85 -57.40 -33.42
N VAL A 87 -36.72 -56.17 -33.92
CA VAL A 87 -35.46 -55.54 -34.30
C VAL A 87 -35.26 -54.26 -33.49
N ILE A 88 -34.02 -54.00 -33.05
CA ILE A 88 -33.66 -52.85 -32.22
C ILE A 88 -32.40 -52.21 -32.78
N LYS A 89 -32.39 -50.88 -32.90
CA LYS A 89 -31.19 -50.07 -33.15
C LYS A 89 -31.11 -48.95 -32.12
N THR A 90 -29.89 -48.63 -31.68
CA THR A 90 -29.63 -47.56 -30.74
C THR A 90 -28.72 -46.50 -31.36
N ALA A 91 -28.85 -45.26 -30.90
CA ALA A 91 -27.96 -44.16 -31.24
C ALA A 91 -27.78 -43.27 -30.01
N VAL A 92 -26.57 -42.78 -29.80
CA VAL A 92 -26.24 -41.86 -28.70
C VAL A 92 -26.19 -40.44 -29.20
N THR A 93 -26.60 -39.48 -28.36
CA THR A 93 -26.52 -38.06 -28.67
C THR A 93 -26.38 -37.21 -27.42
N ASN A 94 -25.96 -35.95 -27.60
CA ASN A 94 -25.81 -34.98 -26.52
C ASN A 94 -26.74 -33.80 -26.74
N ILE A 95 -27.55 -33.48 -25.72
CA ILE A 95 -28.34 -32.25 -25.67
C ILE A 95 -27.51 -31.19 -24.95
N ILE A 96 -26.98 -30.24 -25.71
CA ILE A 96 -26.22 -29.12 -25.14
C ILE A 96 -27.19 -28.17 -24.42
N GLY A 97 -26.89 -27.86 -23.15
CA GLY A 97 -27.58 -26.87 -22.35
C GLY A 97 -26.97 -25.50 -22.48
N THR A 98 -27.80 -24.48 -22.70
CA THR A 98 -27.36 -23.08 -22.81
C THR A 98 -28.08 -22.17 -21.82
N TYR A 99 -28.69 -22.75 -20.79
CA TYR A 99 -29.42 -22.01 -19.77
C TYR A 99 -28.45 -21.48 -18.71
N PRO A 100 -28.29 -20.15 -18.56
CA PRO A 100 -27.42 -19.58 -17.54
C PRO A 100 -28.08 -19.67 -16.15
N ALA A 101 -27.31 -19.97 -15.11
CA ALA A 101 -27.80 -20.09 -13.74
C ALA A 101 -28.37 -18.74 -13.24
N PHE A 102 -29.55 -18.77 -12.59
CA PHE A 102 -30.37 -17.58 -12.31
C PHE A 102 -30.33 -17.15 -10.83
N TYR A 103 -29.73 -15.97 -10.57
CA TYR A 103 -29.49 -15.41 -9.23
C TYR A 103 -29.77 -13.88 -9.20
N PRO A 104 -31.04 -13.46 -9.09
CA PRO A 104 -31.37 -12.03 -8.99
C PRO A 104 -31.10 -11.48 -7.56
N SER A 105 -30.91 -10.16 -7.44
CA SER A 105 -30.72 -9.45 -6.16
C SER A 105 -31.56 -8.18 -6.06
N PHE A 106 -32.00 -7.80 -4.87
CA PHE A 106 -32.91 -6.67 -4.60
C PHE A 106 -32.36 -5.81 -3.46
N THR A 107 -32.18 -4.50 -3.66
CA THR A 107 -31.50 -3.62 -2.69
C THR A 107 -31.98 -2.17 -2.79
N ALA A 108 -32.24 -1.52 -1.64
CA ALA A 108 -32.59 -0.09 -1.60
C ALA A 108 -31.35 0.76 -1.92
N THR A 109 -31.52 1.74 -2.80
CA THR A 109 -30.44 2.61 -3.27
C THR A 109 -30.65 4.07 -2.86
N LYS A 110 -31.88 4.47 -2.49
CA LYS A 110 -32.20 5.86 -2.09
C LYS A 110 -33.37 5.93 -1.10
N PRO A 111 -33.29 6.74 -0.03
CA PRO A 111 -34.42 6.99 0.88
C PRO A 111 -35.46 7.94 0.25
N THR A 112 -36.63 8.02 0.88
CA THR A 112 -37.68 8.99 0.58
C THR A 112 -37.48 10.25 1.43
N TYR A 113 -37.52 11.44 0.81
CA TYR A 113 -37.35 12.71 1.53
C TYR A 113 -38.68 13.42 1.76
N GLY A 114 -38.97 13.75 3.02
CA GLY A 114 -40.25 14.36 3.41
C GLY A 114 -41.46 13.58 2.84
N ASP A 115 -42.44 14.31 2.29
CA ASP A 115 -43.63 13.74 1.65
C ASP A 115 -43.48 13.55 0.12
N CYS A 116 -42.28 13.73 -0.42
CA CYS A 116 -42.06 13.77 -1.87
C CYS A 116 -41.97 12.39 -2.55
N HIS A 117 -42.13 11.28 -1.80
CA HIS A 117 -42.17 9.89 -2.29
C HIS A 117 -41.10 9.55 -3.34
N ASN A 118 -39.84 9.96 -3.16
CA ASN A 118 -38.79 9.88 -4.19
C ASN A 118 -37.74 8.77 -3.94
N GLY A 119 -38.08 7.75 -3.16
CA GLY A 119 -37.19 6.63 -2.82
C GLY A 119 -36.92 5.70 -4.01
N GLU A 120 -35.87 4.87 -3.88
CA GLU A 120 -35.39 4.01 -4.96
C GLU A 120 -34.94 2.62 -4.49
N ILE A 121 -35.31 1.59 -5.26
CA ILE A 121 -34.81 0.21 -5.11
C ILE A 121 -34.28 -0.29 -6.45
N LEU A 122 -33.15 -1.00 -6.41
CA LEU A 122 -32.52 -1.66 -7.54
C LEU A 122 -32.77 -3.18 -7.52
N LEU A 123 -33.31 -3.70 -8.62
CA LEU A 123 -33.35 -5.12 -8.94
C LEU A 123 -32.30 -5.44 -9.99
N LYS A 124 -31.31 -6.28 -9.64
CA LYS A 124 -30.33 -6.82 -10.60
C LYS A 124 -30.68 -8.24 -10.97
N LEU A 125 -30.59 -8.55 -12.26
CA LEU A 125 -30.90 -9.87 -12.82
C LEU A 125 -29.61 -10.53 -13.30
N GLN A 126 -29.12 -11.55 -12.60
CA GLN A 126 -27.95 -12.32 -13.04
C GLN A 126 -28.36 -13.70 -13.54
N GLY A 127 -28.03 -13.99 -14.80
CA GLY A 127 -28.43 -15.22 -15.50
C GLY A 127 -29.95 -15.39 -15.62
N GLY A 128 -30.43 -16.62 -15.85
CA GLY A 128 -31.80 -16.86 -16.32
C GLY A 128 -32.03 -16.39 -17.76
N ARG A 129 -33.25 -16.54 -18.29
CA ARG A 129 -33.58 -16.09 -19.65
C ARG A 129 -34.71 -15.06 -19.68
N PRO A 130 -34.55 -13.96 -20.44
CA PRO A 130 -35.63 -13.03 -20.65
C PRO A 130 -36.74 -13.60 -21.54
N PRO A 131 -37.98 -13.08 -21.45
CA PRO A 131 -38.40 -12.04 -20.50
C PRO A 131 -38.57 -12.52 -19.05
N TYR A 132 -38.30 -11.64 -18.07
CA TYR A 132 -38.48 -11.90 -16.65
C TYR A 132 -39.78 -11.28 -16.14
N THR A 133 -40.58 -12.01 -15.38
CA THR A 133 -41.77 -11.52 -14.68
C THR A 133 -41.43 -11.22 -13.22
N VAL A 134 -41.54 -9.95 -12.82
CA VAL A 134 -41.37 -9.52 -11.42
C VAL A 134 -42.74 -9.38 -10.78
N LYS A 135 -42.92 -9.96 -9.59
CA LYS A 135 -44.15 -9.86 -8.79
C LYS A 135 -43.83 -9.34 -7.40
N PHE A 136 -44.46 -8.24 -7.01
CA PHE A 136 -44.37 -7.76 -5.64
C PHE A 136 -45.21 -8.64 -4.72
N LEU A 137 -44.55 -9.15 -3.67
CA LEU A 137 -45.16 -9.95 -2.61
C LEU A 137 -45.57 -9.06 -1.42
N GLN A 138 -44.87 -7.93 -1.24
CA GLN A 138 -45.15 -6.92 -0.22
C GLN A 138 -44.77 -5.52 -0.75
N SER A 139 -45.61 -4.52 -0.49
CA SER A 139 -45.31 -3.10 -0.77
C SER A 139 -46.17 -2.16 0.11
N PRO A 140 -45.74 -0.91 0.34
CA PRO A 140 -46.54 0.13 1.03
C PRO A 140 -47.81 0.54 0.26
N ALA A 141 -48.77 1.13 0.96
CA ALA A 141 -50.04 1.58 0.38
C ALA A 141 -49.83 2.72 -0.65
N GLY A 142 -50.51 2.63 -1.80
CA GLY A 142 -50.40 3.61 -2.88
C GLY A 142 -49.35 3.28 -3.96
N PHE A 143 -48.52 2.25 -3.75
CA PHE A 143 -47.60 1.73 -4.77
C PHE A 143 -48.31 0.75 -5.72
N ASP A 144 -48.09 0.89 -7.03
CA ASP A 144 -48.61 -0.06 -8.02
C ASP A 144 -47.80 -1.36 -8.00
N ALA A 145 -48.34 -2.37 -7.33
CA ALA A 145 -47.76 -3.71 -7.19
C ALA A 145 -48.10 -4.65 -8.37
N SER A 146 -48.62 -4.13 -9.48
CA SER A 146 -48.97 -4.95 -10.65
C SER A 146 -47.75 -5.74 -11.18
N PRO A 147 -47.92 -7.03 -11.52
CA PRO A 147 -46.86 -7.82 -12.11
C PRO A 147 -46.30 -7.17 -13.37
N MET A 148 -44.97 -7.12 -13.49
CA MET A 148 -44.30 -6.47 -14.61
C MET A 148 -43.37 -7.42 -15.34
N THR A 149 -43.19 -7.20 -16.64
CA THR A 149 -42.34 -8.04 -17.49
C THR A 149 -41.15 -7.24 -18.01
N LEU A 150 -39.94 -7.74 -17.75
CA LEU A 150 -38.66 -7.17 -18.19
C LEU A 150 -38.14 -7.97 -19.39
N GLN A 151 -37.91 -7.29 -20.51
CA GLN A 151 -37.56 -7.96 -21.77
C GLN A 151 -36.10 -8.41 -21.85
N ASN A 152 -35.24 -7.92 -20.95
CA ASN A 152 -33.81 -8.22 -20.88
C ASN A 152 -33.38 -8.34 -19.41
N ASN A 153 -32.12 -8.70 -19.16
CA ASN A 153 -31.51 -8.76 -17.83
C ASN A 153 -30.91 -7.42 -17.37
N ASP A 154 -31.41 -6.31 -17.91
CA ASP A 154 -30.96 -4.98 -17.54
C ASP A 154 -31.33 -4.66 -16.08
N ASP A 155 -30.48 -3.91 -15.41
CA ASP A 155 -30.72 -3.39 -14.07
C ASP A 155 -32.04 -2.60 -14.04
N LYS A 156 -32.97 -3.01 -13.17
CA LYS A 156 -34.28 -2.35 -13.04
C LYS A 156 -34.34 -1.51 -11.77
N TYR A 157 -34.42 -0.21 -11.97
CA TYR A 157 -34.71 0.75 -10.90
C TYR A 157 -36.21 0.95 -10.72
N PHE A 158 -36.65 0.88 -9.47
CA PHE A 158 -37.97 1.24 -9.01
C PHE A 158 -37.85 2.61 -8.33
N ASN A 159 -38.36 3.64 -8.98
CA ASN A 159 -38.22 5.03 -8.56
C ASN A 159 -39.54 5.54 -7.99
N ASN A 160 -39.48 6.69 -7.32
CA ASN A 160 -40.63 7.36 -6.73
C ASN A 160 -41.37 6.48 -5.71
N LEU A 161 -40.60 5.82 -4.86
CA LEU A 161 -41.13 4.95 -3.83
C LEU A 161 -41.44 5.74 -2.55
N PRO A 162 -42.60 5.49 -1.90
CA PRO A 162 -42.81 5.88 -0.51
C PRO A 162 -41.90 5.09 0.44
N ALA A 163 -41.65 5.64 1.62
CA ALA A 163 -40.94 4.92 2.67
C ALA A 163 -41.73 3.67 3.10
N GLY A 164 -41.03 2.57 3.36
CA GLY A 164 -41.62 1.30 3.79
C GLY A 164 -40.94 0.05 3.22
N SER A 165 -41.52 -1.12 3.50
CA SER A 165 -40.94 -2.43 3.14
C SER A 165 -41.48 -2.99 1.83
N TYR A 166 -40.58 -3.55 1.02
CA TYR A 166 -40.84 -4.12 -0.29
C TYR A 166 -40.27 -5.53 -0.40
N GLN A 167 -41.00 -6.45 -1.03
CA GLN A 167 -40.53 -7.81 -1.30
C GLN A 167 -40.98 -8.26 -2.70
N VAL A 168 -40.13 -8.98 -3.42
CA VAL A 168 -40.41 -9.44 -4.79
C VAL A 168 -40.10 -10.92 -5.00
N SER A 169 -40.81 -11.54 -5.94
CA SER A 169 -40.36 -12.76 -6.64
C SER A 169 -40.09 -12.45 -8.10
N VAL A 170 -39.09 -13.11 -8.68
CA VAL A 170 -38.73 -12.97 -10.10
C VAL A 170 -38.79 -14.33 -10.77
N VAL A 171 -39.51 -14.40 -11.89
CA VAL A 171 -39.66 -15.61 -12.71
C VAL A 171 -39.09 -15.35 -14.08
N ASP A 172 -38.23 -16.21 -14.59
CA ASP A 172 -37.70 -16.03 -15.95
C ASP A 172 -38.61 -16.65 -17.02
N ALA A 173 -38.27 -16.49 -18.31
CA ALA A 173 -39.08 -17.00 -19.42
C ALA A 173 -39.18 -18.53 -19.46
N CYS A 174 -38.26 -19.20 -18.77
CA CYS A 174 -38.25 -20.65 -18.61
C CYS A 174 -39.10 -21.13 -17.43
N GLY A 175 -39.70 -20.22 -16.66
CA GLY A 175 -40.54 -20.53 -15.49
C GLY A 175 -39.76 -20.72 -14.19
N THR A 176 -38.45 -20.48 -14.18
CA THR A 176 -37.61 -20.61 -12.98
C THR A 176 -37.83 -19.40 -12.08
N SER A 177 -38.25 -19.64 -10.82
CA SER A 177 -38.65 -18.59 -9.87
C SER A 177 -37.64 -18.42 -8.74
N GLN A 178 -37.33 -17.18 -8.37
CA GLN A 178 -36.49 -16.82 -7.24
C GLN A 178 -37.23 -15.86 -6.31
N TYR A 179 -37.13 -16.11 -4.99
CA TYR A 179 -37.78 -15.32 -3.94
C TYR A 179 -36.72 -14.51 -3.20
N LEU A 180 -36.89 -13.18 -3.17
CA LEU A 180 -35.90 -12.27 -2.60
C LEU A 180 -36.32 -11.79 -1.22
N ASN A 181 -35.33 -11.50 -0.37
CA ASN A 181 -35.55 -10.99 0.97
C ASN A 181 -36.20 -9.58 0.94
N PRO A 182 -37.00 -9.21 1.95
CA PRO A 182 -37.57 -7.88 2.06
C PRO A 182 -36.50 -6.78 2.16
N VAL A 183 -36.78 -5.63 1.56
CA VAL A 183 -35.94 -4.42 1.54
C VAL A 183 -36.75 -3.24 2.03
N THR A 184 -36.20 -2.41 2.91
CA THR A 184 -36.86 -1.20 3.43
C THR A 184 -36.29 0.07 2.82
N VAL A 185 -37.16 0.96 2.35
CA VAL A 185 -36.85 2.35 1.97
C VAL A 185 -37.12 3.24 3.17
N GLU A 186 -36.10 3.94 3.66
CA GLU A 186 -36.18 4.81 4.84
C GLU A 186 -36.74 6.20 4.49
N GLN A 187 -37.25 6.93 5.49
CA GLN A 187 -37.67 8.34 5.39
C GLN A 187 -36.59 9.24 6.00
N ASP A 188 -36.16 10.27 5.26
CA ASP A 188 -35.09 11.19 5.67
C ASP A 188 -35.51 12.67 5.55
N ASP A 189 -34.98 13.52 6.43
CA ASP A 189 -35.28 14.95 6.51
C ASP A 189 -34.14 15.77 5.88
N ILE A 190 -34.45 16.63 4.90
CA ILE A 190 -33.41 17.43 4.23
C ILE A 190 -33.06 18.67 5.07
N PRO A 191 -31.78 18.94 5.36
CA PRO A 191 -31.35 20.20 5.96
C PRO A 191 -31.58 21.36 4.98
N ASN A 192 -32.42 22.33 5.34
CA ASN A 192 -32.62 23.57 4.59
C ASN A 192 -31.37 24.47 4.70
N TYR A 193 -30.36 24.25 3.85
CA TYR A 193 -29.20 25.12 3.72
C TYR A 193 -29.25 25.87 2.38
N LEU A 194 -29.59 27.16 2.42
CA LEU A 194 -29.63 28.06 1.26
C LEU A 194 -28.60 29.19 1.45
N GLN A 195 -27.57 29.26 0.61
CA GLN A 195 -26.61 30.37 0.56
C GLN A 195 -26.71 31.13 -0.76
N LEU A 196 -26.37 32.42 -0.73
CA LEU A 196 -26.44 33.33 -1.87
C LEU A 196 -25.05 33.90 -2.21
N ASP A 197 -24.84 34.13 -3.50
CA ASP A 197 -23.77 34.89 -4.12
C ASP A 197 -24.38 36.03 -4.92
N MET A 198 -23.69 37.17 -4.97
CA MET A 198 -24.17 38.35 -5.68
C MET A 198 -23.03 39.06 -6.40
N SER A 199 -23.29 39.50 -7.63
CA SER A 199 -22.35 40.31 -8.39
C SER A 199 -23.06 41.47 -9.08
N PRO A 200 -22.47 42.67 -9.13
CA PRO A 200 -23.07 43.80 -9.83
C PRO A 200 -23.06 43.61 -11.36
N LEU A 201 -24.05 44.20 -12.04
CA LEU A 201 -24.08 44.31 -13.50
C LEU A 201 -22.99 45.26 -14.01
N GLU A 202 -22.60 45.10 -15.28
CA GLU A 202 -21.51 45.87 -15.90
C GLU A 202 -21.80 47.37 -16.00
N ASP A 203 -23.08 47.72 -16.12
CA ASP A 203 -23.59 49.10 -16.20
C ASP A 203 -24.03 49.65 -14.83
N CYS A 204 -23.77 48.92 -13.74
CA CYS A 204 -24.17 49.28 -12.38
C CYS A 204 -25.67 49.41 -12.14
N SER A 205 -26.50 48.96 -13.09
CA SER A 205 -27.95 49.11 -13.03
C SER A 205 -28.64 48.02 -12.22
N GLY A 206 -27.89 47.08 -11.63
CA GLY A 206 -28.47 45.94 -10.94
C GLY A 206 -27.46 44.94 -10.39
N LEU A 207 -27.99 43.82 -9.91
CA LEU A 207 -27.27 42.70 -9.32
C LEU A 207 -27.64 41.40 -10.02
N LYS A 208 -26.65 40.59 -10.36
CA LYS A 208 -26.82 39.18 -10.68
C LYS A 208 -26.75 38.37 -9.38
N ILE A 209 -27.83 37.66 -9.08
CA ILE A 209 -27.97 36.85 -7.87
C ILE A 209 -27.81 35.39 -8.26
N ARG A 210 -27.01 34.66 -7.48
CA ARG A 210 -26.75 33.23 -7.64
C ARG A 210 -26.87 32.53 -6.28
N THR A 211 -27.18 31.23 -6.27
CA THR A 211 -27.11 30.40 -5.05
C THR A 211 -25.75 29.68 -4.98
N ILE A 212 -25.15 29.61 -3.78
CA ILE A 212 -23.87 28.91 -3.52
C ILE A 212 -24.19 27.56 -2.88
N GLY A 213 -23.68 26.48 -3.48
CA GLY A 213 -24.01 25.10 -3.09
C GLY A 213 -25.20 24.56 -3.89
N GLN A 214 -25.19 23.26 -4.16
CA GLN A 214 -26.37 22.62 -4.75
C GLN A 214 -27.51 22.88 -3.78
N LEU A 215 -28.60 23.44 -4.28
CA LEU A 215 -29.88 23.13 -3.68
C LEU A 215 -29.90 21.59 -3.64
N TYR A 216 -29.72 20.94 -2.48
CA TYR A 216 -29.66 19.47 -2.27
C TYR A 216 -31.04 18.83 -2.59
N LEU A 217 -31.55 19.20 -3.74
CA LEU A 217 -32.93 19.17 -4.16
C LEU A 217 -33.02 18.76 -5.64
N GLU A 218 -31.89 18.53 -6.32
CA GLU A 218 -31.83 17.93 -7.67
C GLU A 218 -32.57 16.58 -7.71
N ASN A 219 -32.58 15.86 -6.59
CA ASN A 219 -33.10 14.50 -6.50
C ASN A 219 -34.57 14.41 -6.04
N ILE A 220 -35.29 15.53 -5.92
CA ILE A 220 -36.64 15.58 -5.35
C ILE A 220 -37.75 15.63 -6.41
N GLY A 221 -37.44 16.09 -7.63
CA GLY A 221 -38.40 16.08 -8.75
C GLY A 221 -39.58 17.07 -8.63
N ASP A 222 -39.53 18.00 -7.68
CA ASP A 222 -40.63 18.95 -7.40
C ASP A 222 -40.47 20.33 -8.08
N VAL A 223 -41.61 20.95 -8.43
CA VAL A 223 -41.77 22.26 -9.07
C VAL A 223 -41.64 23.38 -8.03
N ARG A 224 -40.74 24.34 -8.29
CA ARG A 224 -40.33 25.36 -7.29
C ARG A 224 -40.42 26.78 -7.80
N HIS A 225 -40.80 27.69 -6.91
CA HIS A 225 -40.89 29.14 -7.17
C HIS A 225 -39.97 29.92 -6.23
N TYR A 226 -39.58 31.14 -6.64
CA TYR A 226 -38.81 32.06 -5.80
C TYR A 226 -39.28 33.52 -5.90
N SER A 227 -38.98 34.29 -4.86
CA SER A 227 -39.10 35.75 -4.83
C SER A 227 -37.85 36.42 -4.27
N ILE A 228 -37.58 37.66 -4.67
CA ILE A 228 -36.41 38.45 -4.24
C ILE A 228 -36.87 39.80 -3.67
N TRP A 229 -36.35 40.11 -2.48
CA TRP A 229 -36.68 41.30 -1.69
C TRP A 229 -35.40 42.08 -1.35
N VAL A 230 -35.49 43.40 -1.19
CA VAL A 230 -34.39 44.25 -0.69
C VAL A 230 -34.91 45.18 0.40
N ASP A 231 -34.38 45.07 1.64
CA ASP A 231 -34.89 45.81 2.82
C ASP A 231 -36.45 45.84 2.89
N ASP A 232 -37.07 44.66 2.72
CA ASP A 232 -38.53 44.45 2.71
C ASP A 232 -39.32 44.97 1.49
N GLU A 233 -38.67 45.52 0.46
CA GLU A 233 -39.29 45.85 -0.82
C GLU A 233 -39.23 44.65 -1.80
N LEU A 234 -40.37 44.21 -2.32
CA LEU A 234 -40.45 43.12 -3.30
C LEU A 234 -39.99 43.62 -4.69
N LEU A 235 -38.88 43.09 -5.18
CA LEU A 235 -38.35 43.46 -6.50
C LEU A 235 -38.53 42.38 -7.57
N VAL A 236 -38.62 41.10 -7.18
CA VAL A 236 -38.95 40.00 -8.10
C VAL A 236 -40.03 39.12 -7.46
N ALA A 237 -41.21 39.11 -8.09
CA ALA A 237 -42.33 38.29 -7.66
C ALA A 237 -42.35 36.94 -8.39
N ASP A 238 -42.53 35.87 -7.61
CA ASP A 238 -43.03 34.55 -8.01
C ASP A 238 -42.55 34.02 -9.38
N LYS A 239 -41.25 33.71 -9.48
CA LYS A 239 -40.65 33.11 -10.68
C LYS A 239 -40.38 31.62 -10.50
N LEU A 240 -40.57 30.85 -11.58
CA LEU A 240 -40.25 29.42 -11.62
C LEU A 240 -38.73 29.17 -11.68
N ILE A 241 -38.21 28.27 -10.85
CA ILE A 241 -36.78 27.88 -10.84
C ILE A 241 -36.46 26.87 -11.97
N GLY A 242 -37.46 26.05 -12.37
CA GLY A 242 -37.29 24.95 -13.34
C GLY A 242 -36.38 23.82 -12.81
N ASN A 243 -35.85 22.98 -13.71
CA ASN A 243 -34.92 21.87 -13.35
C ASN A 243 -33.48 22.33 -13.05
N ARG A 244 -33.29 23.58 -12.62
CA ARG A 244 -31.95 24.12 -12.39
C ARG A 244 -31.45 23.77 -10.98
N VAL A 245 -30.20 23.32 -10.93
CA VAL A 245 -29.45 23.03 -9.70
C VAL A 245 -29.23 24.28 -8.85
N TYR A 246 -29.03 25.42 -9.51
CA TYR A 246 -28.74 26.70 -8.91
C TYR A 246 -29.68 27.75 -9.48
N LEU A 247 -30.20 28.62 -8.62
CA LEU A 247 -30.84 29.86 -9.02
C LEU A 247 -29.78 30.81 -9.60
N ILE A 248 -30.04 31.37 -10.79
CA ILE A 248 -29.34 32.55 -11.32
C ILE A 248 -30.41 33.48 -11.88
N ASP A 249 -30.52 34.68 -11.33
CA ASP A 249 -31.40 35.74 -11.85
C ASP A 249 -30.68 37.09 -11.86
N THR A 250 -31.23 38.03 -12.62
CA THR A 250 -30.77 39.42 -12.66
C THR A 250 -31.81 40.32 -12.06
N LEU A 251 -31.44 40.99 -10.98
CA LEU A 251 -32.19 42.05 -10.33
C LEU A 251 -31.77 43.39 -10.96
N THR A 252 -32.68 44.04 -11.69
CA THR A 252 -32.49 45.41 -12.18
C THR A 252 -33.04 46.39 -11.15
N PHE A 253 -32.28 47.44 -10.85
CA PHE A 253 -32.69 48.50 -9.93
C PHE A 253 -33.73 49.43 -10.56
N PRO A 254 -34.57 50.11 -9.73
CA PRO A 254 -35.50 51.12 -10.21
C PRO A 254 -34.79 52.28 -10.94
N THR A 255 -35.50 52.92 -11.87
CA THR A 255 -34.99 54.04 -12.67
C THR A 255 -34.36 55.14 -11.80
N GLY A 256 -33.11 55.49 -12.08
CA GLY A 256 -32.36 56.54 -11.36
C GLY A 256 -31.54 56.06 -10.16
N LYS A 257 -31.53 54.75 -9.88
CA LYS A 257 -30.71 54.11 -8.85
C LYS A 257 -29.54 53.33 -9.46
N SER A 258 -28.40 53.28 -8.76
CA SER A 258 -27.24 52.45 -9.12
C SER A 258 -26.70 51.71 -7.89
N MET A 259 -25.64 50.91 -8.08
CA MET A 259 -24.98 50.18 -6.98
C MET A 259 -24.69 51.03 -5.73
N LYS A 260 -24.26 52.29 -5.89
CA LYS A 260 -24.03 53.21 -4.76
C LYS A 260 -25.21 53.40 -3.81
N ASP A 261 -26.45 53.29 -4.30
CA ASP A 261 -27.67 53.46 -3.51
C ASP A 261 -27.99 52.22 -2.65
N TYR A 262 -27.37 51.08 -2.97
CA TYR A 262 -27.68 49.78 -2.39
C TYR A 262 -26.58 49.23 -1.46
N TYR A 263 -25.40 49.84 -1.38
CA TYR A 263 -24.40 49.44 -0.37
C TYR A 263 -24.98 49.55 1.05
N GLY A 264 -24.85 48.47 1.82
CA GLY A 264 -25.39 48.32 3.19
C GLY A 264 -26.80 47.73 3.29
N LYS A 265 -27.49 47.50 2.16
CA LYS A 265 -28.86 46.94 2.11
C LYS A 265 -28.86 45.40 2.17
N VAL A 266 -29.93 44.79 2.66
CA VAL A 266 -30.10 43.32 2.74
C VAL A 266 -30.94 42.82 1.58
N VAL A 267 -30.42 41.86 0.82
CA VAL A 267 -31.17 41.13 -0.21
C VAL A 267 -31.63 39.79 0.34
N THR A 268 -32.92 39.49 0.21
CA THR A 268 -33.57 38.28 0.72
C THR A 268 -34.18 37.47 -0.42
N VAL A 269 -33.83 36.19 -0.52
CA VAL A 269 -34.42 35.24 -1.48
C VAL A 269 -35.25 34.20 -0.72
N LYS A 270 -36.50 34.03 -1.14
CA LYS A 270 -37.42 33.00 -0.60
C LYS A 270 -37.74 31.96 -1.66
N VAL A 271 -37.70 30.68 -1.32
CA VAL A 271 -37.97 29.54 -2.21
C VAL A 271 -39.12 28.70 -1.65
N THR A 272 -40.13 28.44 -2.47
CA THR A 272 -41.32 27.63 -2.14
C THR A 272 -41.41 26.38 -3.01
N SER A 273 -41.94 25.29 -2.44
CA SER A 273 -42.05 23.95 -3.01
C SER A 273 -43.44 23.36 -2.73
N SER A 274 -43.88 22.37 -3.50
CA SER A 274 -45.19 21.72 -3.32
C SER A 274 -45.20 20.63 -2.25
N CYS A 275 -44.03 20.04 -1.93
CA CYS A 275 -43.90 18.96 -0.95
C CYS A 275 -42.89 19.22 0.19
N LEU A 276 -42.27 20.42 0.24
CA LEU A 276 -41.31 20.82 1.29
C LEU A 276 -41.67 22.18 1.94
N PRO A 277 -41.19 22.46 3.17
CA PRO A 277 -41.32 23.77 3.83
C PRO A 277 -40.57 24.91 3.09
N GLU A 278 -41.01 26.17 3.26
CA GLU A 278 -40.37 27.37 2.67
C GLU A 278 -38.92 27.56 3.18
N ALA A 279 -37.99 27.88 2.27
CA ALA A 279 -36.60 28.19 2.58
C ALA A 279 -36.26 29.66 2.30
N THR A 280 -35.51 30.32 3.19
CA THR A 280 -35.13 31.76 3.08
C THR A 280 -33.61 31.95 3.22
N ALA A 281 -33.02 32.84 2.42
CA ALA A 281 -31.63 33.26 2.53
C ALA A 281 -31.46 34.79 2.42
N ASN A 282 -30.53 35.34 3.21
CA ASN A 282 -30.27 36.78 3.30
C ASN A 282 -28.79 37.07 3.01
N ILE A 283 -28.48 38.16 2.31
CA ILE A 283 -27.11 38.63 2.04
C ILE A 283 -27.05 40.16 2.04
N VAL A 284 -26.00 40.73 2.64
CA VAL A 284 -25.81 42.18 2.72
C VAL A 284 -24.97 42.67 1.54
N VAL A 285 -25.39 43.76 0.89
CA VAL A 285 -24.61 44.38 -0.18
C VAL A 285 -23.40 45.12 0.40
N THR A 286 -22.19 44.61 0.25
CA THR A 286 -20.98 45.23 0.82
C THR A 286 -20.07 45.81 -0.26
N PRO A 287 -19.48 47.01 -0.09
CA PRO A 287 -18.52 47.55 -1.05
C PRO A 287 -17.16 46.83 -0.95
N ALA A 288 -16.40 46.83 -2.05
CA ALA A 288 -15.05 46.26 -2.06
C ALA A 288 -14.11 47.03 -1.12
N ARG A 289 -13.20 46.31 -0.48
CA ARG A 289 -12.23 46.87 0.47
C ARG A 289 -10.82 46.75 -0.06
N LEU A 290 -9.90 47.57 0.44
CA LEU A 290 -8.49 47.54 0.05
C LEU A 290 -7.58 47.34 1.25
N ALA A 291 -6.61 46.43 1.13
CA ALA A 291 -5.44 46.34 2.01
C ALA A 291 -4.15 46.60 1.22
N TYR A 292 -3.05 46.93 1.90
CA TYR A 292 -1.79 47.30 1.26
C TYR A 292 -0.56 46.80 2.04
N ASN A 293 0.56 46.64 1.34
CA ASN A 293 1.87 46.26 1.89
C ASN A 293 3.01 46.92 1.10
N LEU A 294 4.14 47.16 1.79
CA LEU A 294 5.35 47.75 1.19
C LEU A 294 6.41 46.69 0.94
N MET A 295 7.14 46.81 -0.16
CA MET A 295 8.33 46.00 -0.47
C MET A 295 9.51 46.90 -0.80
N LYS A 296 10.69 46.63 -0.24
CA LYS A 296 11.92 47.35 -0.57
C LYS A 296 12.51 46.85 -1.90
N ASN A 297 12.94 47.76 -2.76
CA ASN A 297 13.69 47.39 -3.96
C ASN A 297 15.17 47.14 -3.59
N CYS A 298 15.70 45.94 -3.84
CA CYS A 298 17.09 45.57 -3.47
C CYS A 298 18.17 46.36 -4.23
N ALA A 299 17.80 47.06 -5.30
CA ALA A 299 18.71 47.82 -6.14
C ALA A 299 18.81 49.32 -5.76
N ASP A 300 17.88 49.85 -4.96
CA ASP A 300 17.83 51.28 -4.62
C ASP A 300 17.12 51.56 -3.26
N THR A 301 16.79 52.82 -3.00
CA THR A 301 16.13 53.27 -1.75
C THR A 301 14.61 53.46 -1.89
N THR A 302 14.00 52.90 -2.93
CA THR A 302 12.56 53.04 -3.21
C THR A 302 11.78 51.79 -2.78
N TYR A 303 10.46 51.94 -2.69
CA TYR A 303 9.54 50.90 -2.29
C TYR A 303 8.46 50.68 -3.36
N ASN A 304 7.96 49.45 -3.42
CA ASN A 304 6.75 49.11 -4.15
C ASN A 304 5.59 48.99 -3.15
N LEU A 305 4.57 49.84 -3.27
CA LEU A 305 3.34 49.74 -2.50
C LEU A 305 2.37 48.84 -3.26
N ASN A 306 2.31 47.57 -2.87
CA ASN A 306 1.28 46.68 -3.40
C ASN A 306 -0.01 46.90 -2.62
N TYR A 307 -1.13 46.76 -3.30
CA TYR A 307 -2.43 46.75 -2.68
C TYR A 307 -3.26 45.62 -3.25
N THR A 308 -4.13 45.05 -2.41
CA THR A 308 -5.07 43.99 -2.75
C THR A 308 -6.47 44.49 -2.48
N VAL A 309 -7.35 44.35 -3.46
CA VAL A 309 -8.77 44.63 -3.33
C VAL A 309 -9.48 43.33 -2.96
N TYR A 310 -10.11 43.33 -1.79
CA TYR A 310 -10.88 42.22 -1.25
C TYR A 310 -12.37 42.38 -1.53
N TYR A 311 -13.03 41.23 -1.61
CA TYR A 311 -14.44 41.01 -1.90
C TYR A 311 -15.40 42.14 -1.51
N GLY A 312 -16.25 42.50 -2.47
CA GLY A 312 -17.42 43.32 -2.32
C GLY A 312 -18.18 43.40 -3.64
N HIS A 313 -19.43 43.81 -3.59
CA HIS A 313 -20.34 43.91 -4.73
C HIS A 313 -20.15 45.24 -5.47
N SER A 314 -18.92 45.58 -5.86
CA SER A 314 -18.59 46.89 -6.43
C SER A 314 -18.49 46.94 -7.95
N CYS A 315 -18.80 48.12 -8.48
CA CYS A 315 -18.90 48.39 -9.90
C CYS A 315 -17.53 48.53 -10.60
N PHE A 316 -17.29 47.74 -11.65
CA PHE A 316 -16.03 47.77 -12.39
C PHE A 316 -16.08 48.75 -13.58
N PRO A 317 -14.94 49.32 -14.02
CA PRO A 317 -13.60 49.16 -13.44
C PRO A 317 -13.42 49.91 -12.10
N LEU A 318 -12.67 49.31 -11.18
CA LEU A 318 -12.30 49.97 -9.93
C LEU A 318 -11.08 50.86 -10.16
N LYS A 319 -11.03 52.04 -9.54
CA LYS A 319 -9.92 52.98 -9.65
C LYS A 319 -9.26 53.20 -8.29
N ALA A 320 -8.02 52.75 -8.15
CA ALA A 320 -7.18 53.03 -6.99
C ALA A 320 -6.29 54.25 -7.27
N VAL A 321 -6.33 55.26 -6.41
CA VAL A 321 -5.56 56.50 -6.56
C VAL A 321 -4.71 56.74 -5.33
N LEU A 322 -3.41 56.94 -5.54
CA LEU A 322 -2.46 57.30 -4.51
C LEU A 322 -2.15 58.79 -4.60
N TYR A 323 -2.63 59.54 -3.62
CA TYR A 323 -2.34 60.96 -3.45
C TYR A 323 -1.12 61.13 -2.54
N ASP A 324 -0.25 62.08 -2.85
CA ASP A 324 0.83 62.49 -1.95
C ASP A 324 0.32 63.40 -0.81
N GLY A 325 1.21 63.75 0.12
CA GLY A 325 0.90 64.62 1.27
C GLY A 325 0.47 66.05 0.91
N THR A 326 0.57 66.46 -0.36
CA THR A 326 0.06 67.74 -0.86
C THR A 326 -1.35 67.62 -1.47
N GLY A 327 -1.86 66.40 -1.59
CA GLY A 327 -3.14 66.09 -2.24
C GLY A 327 -3.04 65.96 -3.76
N ALA A 328 -1.83 66.00 -4.34
CA ALA A 328 -1.62 65.74 -5.76
C ALA A 328 -1.66 64.23 -6.04
N ILE A 329 -2.14 63.84 -7.22
CA ILE A 329 -2.12 62.43 -7.64
C ILE A 329 -0.66 62.06 -7.93
N GLN A 330 -0.09 61.20 -7.11
CA GLN A 330 1.24 60.64 -7.34
C GLN A 330 1.17 59.54 -8.40
N SER A 331 0.19 58.63 -8.29
CA SER A 331 -0.05 57.56 -9.23
C SER A 331 -1.50 57.07 -9.16
N GLN A 332 -1.97 56.45 -10.23
CA GLN A 332 -3.31 55.87 -10.31
C GLN A 332 -3.26 54.54 -11.05
N SER A 333 -4.11 53.61 -10.64
CA SER A 333 -4.25 52.29 -11.23
C SER A 333 -5.73 51.98 -11.46
N VAL A 334 -6.05 51.44 -12.64
CA VAL A 334 -7.42 51.09 -13.03
C VAL A 334 -7.48 49.57 -13.17
N LEU A 335 -8.37 48.95 -12.39
CA LEU A 335 -8.58 47.51 -12.36
C LEU A 335 -9.83 47.16 -13.17
N GLY A 336 -9.62 46.53 -14.33
CA GLY A 336 -10.70 46.02 -15.17
C GLY A 336 -11.40 44.78 -14.60
N ARG A 337 -12.50 44.38 -15.24
CA ARG A 337 -13.19 43.11 -14.97
C ARG A 337 -12.46 41.96 -15.70
N ASP A 338 -12.07 40.94 -14.95
CA ASP A 338 -11.48 39.68 -15.44
C ASP A 338 -12.22 38.52 -14.78
N THR A 339 -12.71 37.56 -15.55
CA THR A 339 -13.64 36.51 -15.13
C THR A 339 -12.96 35.31 -14.45
N ILE A 340 -11.64 35.34 -14.23
CA ILE A 340 -10.85 34.16 -13.88
C ILE A 340 -10.29 34.21 -12.44
N TYR A 341 -10.11 35.39 -11.82
CA TYR A 341 -9.51 35.53 -10.48
C TYR A 341 -10.28 36.51 -9.57
N ASP A 342 -10.46 36.09 -8.32
CA ASP A 342 -11.40 36.68 -7.34
C ASP A 342 -10.74 37.68 -6.37
N GLN A 343 -9.41 37.78 -6.38
CA GLN A 343 -8.62 38.80 -5.67
C GLN A 343 -7.80 39.60 -6.68
N ARG A 344 -7.86 40.93 -6.61
CA ARG A 344 -7.10 41.81 -7.51
C ARG A 344 -6.01 42.55 -6.79
N THR A 345 -4.82 42.51 -7.36
CA THR A 345 -3.67 43.24 -6.85
C THR A 345 -3.28 44.35 -7.81
N GLY A 346 -2.72 45.42 -7.28
CA GLY A 346 -2.01 46.44 -8.05
C GLY A 346 -0.77 46.87 -7.31
N VAL A 347 0.15 47.53 -8.02
CA VAL A 347 1.40 48.02 -7.43
C VAL A 347 1.65 49.45 -7.85
N PHE A 348 2.01 50.29 -6.89
CA PHE A 348 2.64 51.58 -7.13
C PHE A 348 4.14 51.41 -6.94
N THR A 349 4.93 51.55 -8.01
CA THR A 349 6.39 51.39 -7.98
C THR A 349 7.09 52.70 -7.68
N GLY A 350 8.31 52.63 -7.13
CA GLY A 350 9.16 53.80 -6.92
C GLY A 350 8.66 54.76 -5.84
N VAL A 351 7.80 54.30 -4.92
CA VAL A 351 7.26 55.10 -3.83
C VAL A 351 8.35 55.35 -2.81
N ARG A 352 8.44 56.59 -2.29
CA ARG A 352 9.44 56.98 -1.27
C ARG A 352 8.76 57.05 0.10
N THR A 353 9.56 57.16 1.16
CA THR A 353 9.06 57.44 2.50
C THR A 353 8.35 58.79 2.55
N GLY A 354 7.17 58.88 3.17
CA GLY A 354 6.34 60.08 3.20
C GLY A 354 4.88 59.81 3.58
N ASN A 355 4.05 60.87 3.59
CA ASN A 355 2.61 60.76 3.86
C ASN A 355 1.83 60.66 2.55
N TYR A 356 0.87 59.74 2.50
CA TYR A 356 0.05 59.47 1.33
C TYR A 356 -1.42 59.23 1.72
N ARG A 357 -2.32 59.38 0.76
CA ARG A 357 -3.73 59.04 0.90
C ARG A 357 -4.13 58.11 -0.25
N LEU A 358 -4.59 56.91 0.07
CA LEU A 358 -4.96 55.87 -0.89
C LEU A 358 -6.48 55.70 -0.91
N VAL A 359 -7.10 55.97 -2.07
CA VAL A 359 -8.56 55.95 -2.23
C VAL A 359 -8.95 54.96 -3.32
N LEU A 360 -9.98 54.16 -3.04
CA LEU A 360 -10.60 53.24 -4.00
C LEU A 360 -11.97 53.76 -4.41
N TYR A 361 -12.16 53.93 -5.72
CA TYR A 361 -13.42 54.31 -6.34
C TYR A 361 -13.98 53.14 -7.15
N ASP A 362 -15.30 53.03 -7.24
CA ASP A 362 -15.94 52.23 -8.29
C ASP A 362 -16.21 53.05 -9.55
N SER A 363 -16.76 52.40 -10.57
CA SER A 363 -17.06 53.04 -11.85
C SER A 363 -18.27 53.98 -11.82
N ASP A 364 -19.11 53.91 -10.78
CA ASP A 364 -20.22 54.86 -10.57
C ASP A 364 -19.82 56.09 -9.73
N GLY A 365 -18.54 56.12 -9.31
CA GLY A 365 -17.88 57.25 -8.65
C GLY A 365 -17.99 57.23 -7.13
N ALA A 366 -18.54 56.17 -6.53
CA ALA A 366 -18.60 56.03 -5.09
C ALA A 366 -17.21 55.77 -4.50
N VAL A 367 -16.93 56.42 -3.37
CA VAL A 367 -15.75 56.11 -2.55
C VAL A 367 -16.04 54.83 -1.79
N LEU A 368 -15.33 53.75 -2.15
CA LEU A 368 -15.49 52.44 -1.52
C LEU A 368 -14.67 52.33 -0.24
N THR A 369 -13.44 52.86 -0.27
CA THR A 369 -12.49 52.82 0.85
C THR A 369 -11.50 53.97 0.73
N GLU A 370 -11.13 54.58 1.86
CA GLU A 370 -10.10 55.62 1.96
C GLU A 370 -9.15 55.30 3.12
N ASN A 371 -7.85 55.25 2.84
CA ASN A 371 -6.79 54.96 3.82
C ASN A 371 -5.75 56.09 3.84
N MET A 372 -5.45 56.60 5.03
CA MET A 372 -4.32 57.52 5.26
C MET A 372 -3.05 56.72 5.58
N LEU A 373 -1.96 56.98 4.87
CA LEU A 373 -0.71 56.20 4.91
C LEU A 373 0.47 57.08 5.34
N THR A 374 1.31 56.59 6.26
CA THR A 374 2.63 57.17 6.56
C THR A 374 3.69 56.10 6.32
N LEU A 375 4.51 56.28 5.29
CA LEU A 375 5.56 55.34 4.90
C LEU A 375 6.89 55.76 5.52
N ASN A 376 7.37 54.99 6.49
CA ASN A 376 8.67 55.20 7.17
C ASN A 376 9.71 54.16 6.70
N GLU A 377 10.98 54.37 7.05
CA GLU A 377 12.07 53.40 6.80
C GLU A 377 11.79 52.07 7.54
N ILE A 378 11.92 50.94 6.83
CA ILE A 378 11.64 49.61 7.36
C ILE A 378 12.89 49.08 8.09
N LEU A 379 12.76 48.74 9.37
CA LEU A 379 13.83 48.08 10.14
C LEU A 379 14.14 46.68 9.57
N PRO A 380 15.37 46.15 9.72
CA PRO A 380 15.70 44.79 9.30
C PRO A 380 14.72 43.79 9.95
N PRO A 381 14.12 42.87 9.18
CA PRO A 381 13.17 41.93 9.74
C PRO A 381 13.89 40.95 10.68
N THR A 382 13.30 40.69 11.84
CA THR A 382 13.69 39.52 12.65
C THR A 382 12.65 38.43 12.46
N VAL A 383 13.08 37.24 12.06
CA VAL A 383 12.19 36.09 11.89
C VAL A 383 12.41 35.12 13.04
N THR A 384 11.33 34.69 13.68
CA THR A 384 11.33 33.61 14.64
C THR A 384 10.36 32.53 14.19
N MET A 385 10.73 31.26 14.39
CA MET A 385 9.85 30.13 14.11
C MET A 385 9.62 29.35 15.41
N ARG A 386 8.38 28.96 15.69
CA ARG A 386 8.01 28.15 16.85
C ARG A 386 7.05 27.04 16.43
N VAL A 387 7.17 25.88 17.05
CA VAL A 387 6.19 24.79 16.90
C VAL A 387 4.95 25.17 17.72
N VAL A 388 3.75 25.07 17.15
CA VAL A 388 2.49 25.33 17.86
C VAL A 388 1.53 24.16 17.71
N TYR A 389 0.86 23.88 18.82
CA TYR A 389 -0.12 22.82 18.97
C TYR A 389 -1.50 23.28 18.45
N SER A 390 -2.06 22.63 17.43
CA SER A 390 -3.49 22.79 17.11
C SER A 390 -4.31 21.78 17.91
N ALA A 391 -4.76 22.16 19.10
CA ALA A 391 -5.61 21.29 19.94
C ALA A 391 -7.05 21.11 19.38
N GLY A 392 -7.38 21.69 18.21
CA GLY A 392 -8.76 21.77 17.71
C GLY A 392 -8.98 21.38 16.25
N GLU A 393 -7.92 21.08 15.48
CA GLU A 393 -8.06 20.77 14.06
C GLU A 393 -7.17 19.58 13.71
N ILE A 394 -7.65 18.37 14.01
CA ILE A 394 -7.17 17.16 13.32
C ILE A 394 -7.67 17.26 11.88
N TYR A 395 -7.03 18.13 11.08
CA TYR A 395 -7.27 18.22 9.65
C TYR A 395 -7.04 16.81 9.08
N GLN A 396 -8.08 16.20 8.51
CA GLN A 396 -8.01 14.95 7.76
C GLN A 396 -7.59 13.67 8.54
N GLY A 397 -7.84 13.60 9.85
CA GLY A 397 -7.68 12.34 10.59
C GLY A 397 -6.23 11.84 10.78
N ARG A 398 -5.21 12.70 10.62
CA ARG A 398 -3.80 12.34 10.81
C ARG A 398 -3.36 12.49 12.27
N SER A 399 -2.56 11.55 12.77
CA SER A 399 -1.96 11.58 14.11
C SER A 399 -0.48 11.94 13.98
N ASN A 400 0.18 12.32 15.07
CA ASN A 400 1.63 12.58 15.07
C ASN A 400 2.02 13.81 14.22
N VAL A 401 1.12 14.81 14.12
CA VAL A 401 1.30 15.99 13.29
C VAL A 401 1.50 17.25 14.13
N ALA A 402 2.35 18.17 13.64
CA ALA A 402 2.55 19.49 14.22
C ALA A 402 2.48 20.57 13.13
N SER A 403 2.17 21.80 13.56
CA SER A 403 2.25 23.00 12.72
C SER A 403 3.38 23.90 13.20
N VAL A 404 4.03 24.58 12.27
CA VAL A 404 5.05 25.58 12.58
C VAL A 404 4.46 26.97 12.38
N PHE A 405 4.55 27.79 13.42
CA PHE A 405 4.29 29.22 13.34
C PHE A 405 5.56 29.98 13.01
N ILE A 406 5.43 30.91 12.08
CA ILE A 406 6.45 31.88 11.75
C ILE A 406 5.98 33.24 12.24
N THR A 407 6.86 33.95 12.93
CA THR A 407 6.64 35.33 13.36
C THR A 407 7.71 36.22 12.74
N VAL A 408 7.28 37.26 12.03
CA VAL A 408 8.18 38.28 11.46
C VAL A 408 7.95 39.58 12.23
N ASN A 409 8.93 40.00 13.04
CA ASN A 409 8.85 41.26 13.79
C ASN A 409 9.59 42.38 13.04
N GLY A 410 9.16 43.62 13.31
CA GLY A 410 9.79 44.84 12.76
C GLY A 410 9.17 45.36 11.45
N ARG A 411 8.03 44.81 11.01
CA ARG A 411 7.33 45.24 9.78
C ARG A 411 5.84 45.56 9.97
N PRO A 412 5.34 46.66 9.39
CA PRO A 412 3.90 46.90 9.22
C PRO A 412 3.35 46.20 7.96
N GLY A 413 2.21 45.52 8.08
CA GLY A 413 1.53 44.83 6.97
C GLY A 413 1.84 43.33 6.82
N ASN A 414 1.20 42.67 5.85
CA ASN A 414 1.29 41.21 5.61
C ASN A 414 2.72 40.73 5.26
N PHE A 415 2.98 39.41 5.43
CA PHE A 415 4.20 38.76 4.91
C PHE A 415 4.39 39.16 3.43
N PRO A 416 5.57 39.65 3.03
CA PRO A 416 5.72 40.26 1.72
C PRO A 416 5.50 39.21 0.62
N SER A 417 4.86 39.61 -0.48
CA SER A 417 4.45 38.70 -1.56
C SER A 417 5.61 38.04 -2.31
N ASN A 418 6.81 38.60 -2.22
CA ASN A 418 8.06 38.00 -2.71
C ASN A 418 8.83 37.22 -1.63
N GLY A 419 8.38 37.26 -0.37
CA GLY A 419 8.96 36.47 0.70
C GLY A 419 8.83 34.99 0.39
N LYS A 420 9.91 34.23 0.55
CA LYS A 420 9.93 32.79 0.30
C LYS A 420 10.23 32.07 1.60
N ILE A 421 9.51 30.98 1.85
CA ILE A 421 9.85 30.03 2.91
C ILE A 421 9.96 28.67 2.24
N GLU A 422 11.11 28.05 2.41
CA GLU A 422 11.50 26.81 1.74
C GLU A 422 11.93 25.80 2.80
N MET A 423 11.46 24.56 2.71
CA MET A 423 12.00 23.47 3.51
C MET A 423 13.23 22.92 2.78
N LEU A 424 14.41 23.11 3.36
CA LEU A 424 15.66 22.55 2.84
C LEU A 424 15.89 21.10 3.30
N PHE A 425 15.27 20.68 4.41
CA PHE A 425 15.38 19.33 4.94
C PHE A 425 14.09 18.89 5.67
N PRO A 426 13.61 17.65 5.45
CA PRO A 426 14.05 16.69 4.41
C PRO A 426 13.79 17.25 3.00
N TYR A 427 14.71 17.02 2.06
CA TYR A 427 14.57 17.52 0.69
C TYR A 427 13.47 16.76 -0.05
N GLN A 428 12.37 17.44 -0.38
CA GLN A 428 11.16 16.84 -0.98
C GLN A 428 10.88 17.36 -2.41
N GLY A 429 11.87 17.97 -3.07
CA GLY A 429 11.67 18.60 -4.38
C GLY A 429 10.92 19.94 -4.31
N GLU A 430 10.82 20.64 -5.45
CA GLU A 430 10.27 22.01 -5.60
C GLU A 430 8.74 22.10 -5.39
N TYR A 431 8.20 21.58 -4.28
CA TYR A 431 6.82 21.87 -3.90
C TYR A 431 6.79 23.16 -3.07
N PRO A 432 6.11 24.23 -3.52
CA PRO A 432 5.95 25.43 -2.71
C PRO A 432 5.15 25.08 -1.46
N LEU A 433 5.73 25.34 -0.28
CA LEU A 433 4.99 25.29 0.98
C LEU A 433 3.83 26.28 0.89
N ARG A 434 2.60 25.83 1.19
CA ARG A 434 1.45 26.71 1.21
C ARG A 434 1.38 27.42 2.56
N LEU A 435 1.47 28.74 2.52
CA LEU A 435 1.17 29.58 3.68
C LEU A 435 -0.35 29.61 3.84
N LEU A 436 -0.85 29.02 4.93
CA LEU A 436 -2.23 29.27 5.37
C LEU A 436 -2.19 30.52 6.23
N GLN A 437 -2.65 31.62 5.65
CA GLN A 437 -2.70 32.91 6.32
C GLN A 437 -3.94 32.93 7.21
N GLN A 438 -3.74 32.96 8.53
CA GLN A 438 -4.80 33.40 9.44
C GLN A 438 -4.63 34.90 9.64
N GLU A 439 -5.54 35.69 9.07
CA GLU A 439 -5.61 37.13 9.33
C GLU A 439 -6.05 37.35 10.77
N SER A 440 -5.10 37.47 11.70
CA SER A 440 -5.35 38.12 12.99
C SER A 440 -4.93 39.58 12.87
N ALA A 441 -5.74 40.37 12.17
CA ALA A 441 -5.69 41.82 12.33
C ALA A 441 -6.37 42.15 13.67
N ILE A 442 -5.63 42.10 14.78
CA ILE A 442 -6.01 42.91 15.93
C ILE A 442 -5.71 44.35 15.52
N TYR A 443 -6.75 45.04 15.03
CA TYR A 443 -6.75 46.48 14.80
C TYR A 443 -6.12 47.18 16.02
N GLY A 444 -4.92 47.77 15.83
CA GLY A 444 -4.32 48.67 16.82
C GLY A 444 -3.09 48.18 17.59
N THR A 445 -2.48 47.02 17.29
CA THR A 445 -1.15 46.70 17.85
C THR A 445 -0.04 46.81 16.81
N PRO A 446 1.04 47.58 17.08
CA PRO A 446 2.22 47.60 16.23
C PRO A 446 3.07 46.36 16.54
N ASN A 447 3.52 45.65 15.50
CA ASN A 447 4.74 44.79 15.48
C ASN A 447 4.62 43.26 15.42
N TYR A 448 3.46 42.62 15.24
CA TYR A 448 3.40 41.14 15.15
C TYR A 448 2.53 40.61 14.00
N HIS A 449 3.12 39.75 13.17
CA HIS A 449 2.40 38.94 12.16
C HIS A 449 2.76 37.47 12.33
N SER A 450 1.75 36.60 12.28
CA SER A 450 1.92 35.15 12.39
C SER A 450 1.36 34.43 11.17
N SER A 451 2.15 33.53 10.59
CA SER A 451 1.70 32.63 9.52
C SER A 451 1.90 31.18 9.93
N TYR A 452 0.99 30.31 9.47
CA TYR A 452 1.08 28.87 9.66
C TYR A 452 1.67 28.26 8.39
N LEU A 453 2.72 27.47 8.56
CA LEU A 453 3.13 26.53 7.52
C LEU A 453 2.34 25.24 7.70
N MET A 454 1.54 24.89 6.70
CA MET A 454 1.02 23.54 6.52
C MET A 454 1.43 23.04 5.13
N GLN A 455 2.02 21.85 5.06
CA GLN A 455 2.29 21.21 3.79
C GLN A 455 1.02 20.47 3.37
N ASP A 456 0.41 20.90 2.26
CA ASP A 456 -0.91 20.45 1.75
C ASP A 456 -1.03 18.94 1.47
N ARG A 457 0.05 18.14 1.63
CA ARG A 457 0.05 16.69 1.38
C ARG A 457 0.75 15.83 2.43
N GLU A 458 1.72 16.36 3.17
CA GLU A 458 2.41 15.65 4.26
C GLU A 458 2.53 16.58 5.48
N PRO A 459 1.89 16.28 6.61
CA PRO A 459 2.06 17.05 7.83
C PRO A 459 3.49 16.92 8.38
N LEU A 460 3.96 17.95 9.10
CA LEU A 460 5.25 17.87 9.77
C LEU A 460 5.13 16.89 10.96
N THR A 461 5.90 15.81 10.91
CA THR A 461 5.97 14.76 11.92
C THR A 461 7.13 15.01 12.89
N PRO A 462 7.28 14.25 13.99
CA PRO A 462 8.48 14.32 14.81
C PRO A 462 9.72 14.11 13.96
N GLY A 463 10.58 15.10 13.95
CA GLY A 463 11.60 15.21 12.93
C GLY A 463 12.42 16.47 13.07
N PHE A 464 13.56 16.47 12.40
CA PHE A 464 14.35 17.68 12.23
C PHE A 464 14.05 18.27 10.87
N TYR A 465 13.82 19.58 10.84
CA TYR A 465 13.53 20.34 9.65
C TYR A 465 14.48 21.52 9.57
N MET A 466 14.91 21.85 8.35
CA MET A 466 15.64 23.10 8.09
C MET A 466 14.80 23.95 7.16
N PHE A 467 14.48 25.17 7.57
CA PHE A 467 13.76 26.12 6.75
C PHE A 467 14.69 27.26 6.31
N ARG A 468 14.59 27.66 5.05
CA ARG A 468 15.16 28.89 4.52
C ARG A 468 14.05 29.89 4.34
N THR A 469 14.17 31.04 4.98
CA THR A 469 13.24 32.15 4.83
C THR A 469 13.98 33.30 4.17
N THR A 470 13.51 33.74 3.01
CA THR A 470 14.01 34.92 2.29
C THR A 470 12.97 36.02 2.37
N ILE A 471 13.33 37.19 2.89
CA ILE A 471 12.45 38.36 3.02
C ILE A 471 13.18 39.56 2.42
N ASP A 472 12.57 40.19 1.42
CA ASP A 472 13.20 41.20 0.56
C ASP A 472 14.55 40.72 -0.02
N CYS A 473 15.67 41.11 0.61
CA CYS A 473 17.03 40.80 0.17
C CYS A 473 17.80 39.92 1.18
N ASP A 474 17.20 39.60 2.33
CA ASP A 474 17.85 38.90 3.43
C ASP A 474 17.39 37.44 3.49
N THR A 475 18.34 36.51 3.67
CA THR A 475 18.08 35.07 3.80
C THR A 475 18.46 34.58 5.18
N PHE A 476 17.56 33.83 5.79
CA PHE A 476 17.68 33.29 7.14
C PHE A 476 17.48 31.77 7.13
N LEU A 477 18.32 31.03 7.87
CA LEU A 477 18.20 29.58 8.05
C LEU A 477 17.68 29.27 9.45
N PHE A 478 16.62 28.47 9.53
CA PHE A 478 15.94 28.13 10.78
C PHE A 478 15.86 26.61 10.97
N PRO A 479 16.68 26.05 11.87
CA PRO A 479 16.51 24.68 12.31
C PRO A 479 15.30 24.55 13.25
N ILE A 480 14.40 23.61 12.96
CA ILE A 480 13.26 23.26 13.81
C ILE A 480 13.31 21.77 14.13
N THR A 481 13.16 21.42 15.41
CA THR A 481 12.97 20.02 15.83
C THR A 481 11.58 19.89 16.40
N ILE A 482 10.80 18.98 15.82
CA ILE A 482 9.48 18.59 16.32
C ILE A 482 9.70 17.33 17.16
N THR A 483 9.38 17.40 18.44
CA THR A 483 9.50 16.25 19.36
C THR A 483 8.19 15.46 19.42
N GLU A 484 8.26 14.21 19.86
CA GLU A 484 7.06 13.37 20.08
C GLU A 484 6.08 13.96 21.10
N GLN A 485 6.54 14.81 22.02
CA GLN A 485 5.67 15.49 23.00
C GLN A 485 4.92 16.67 22.39
N GLN A 486 5.33 17.13 21.20
CA GLN A 486 4.78 18.31 20.55
C GLN A 486 3.70 18.00 19.52
N VAL A 487 3.42 16.73 19.32
CA VAL A 487 2.45 16.23 18.35
C VAL A 487 1.33 15.50 19.10
N GLY A 488 0.09 15.82 18.75
CA GLY A 488 -1.06 15.10 19.28
C GLY A 488 -1.03 13.66 18.77
N GLN A 489 -0.72 12.71 19.66
CA GLN A 489 -0.80 11.30 19.35
C GLN A 489 -2.11 10.75 19.86
N PHE A 490 -2.85 10.12 18.96
CA PHE A 490 -4.01 9.34 19.32
C PHE A 490 -3.87 8.01 18.59
N THR A 491 -4.07 6.95 19.34
CA THR A 491 -4.33 5.64 18.79
C THR A 491 -5.74 5.28 19.20
N TRP A 492 -6.43 4.63 18.29
CA TRP A 492 -7.69 4.03 18.63
C TRP A 492 -7.63 2.58 18.19
N THR A 493 -8.18 1.75 19.06
CA THR A 493 -8.40 0.35 18.79
C THR A 493 -9.89 0.15 18.77
N ALA A 494 -10.33 -0.98 18.26
CA ALA A 494 -11.68 -1.41 18.49
C ALA A 494 -11.67 -2.89 18.84
N THR A 495 -12.52 -3.25 19.79
CA THR A 495 -12.92 -4.65 19.93
C THR A 495 -14.16 -4.87 19.09
N THR A 496 -14.29 -6.06 18.53
CA THR A 496 -15.45 -6.39 17.70
C THR A 496 -16.21 -7.55 18.31
N LYS A 497 -17.52 -7.61 18.03
CA LYS A 497 -18.37 -8.74 18.39
C LYS A 497 -19.21 -9.11 17.18
N TRP A 498 -19.17 -10.40 16.83
CA TRP A 498 -20.01 -10.95 15.78
C TRP A 498 -21.43 -11.18 16.28
N GLU A 499 -22.40 -10.74 15.50
CA GLU A 499 -23.84 -10.98 15.68
C GLU A 499 -24.40 -11.48 14.34
N CYS A 500 -25.49 -12.27 14.29
CA CYS A 500 -25.98 -12.81 13.01
C CYS A 500 -26.41 -11.71 11.99
N GLY A 501 -26.47 -10.43 12.39
CA GLY A 501 -26.75 -9.27 11.53
C GLY A 501 -25.55 -8.41 11.12
N GLY A 502 -24.30 -8.80 11.48
CA GLY A 502 -23.09 -8.08 11.08
C GLY A 502 -22.04 -7.93 12.19
N LEU A 503 -21.03 -7.11 11.93
CA LEU A 503 -19.93 -6.88 12.87
C LEU A 503 -20.21 -5.65 13.74
N ARG A 504 -20.35 -5.84 15.06
CA ARG A 504 -20.44 -4.74 16.00
C ARG A 504 -19.04 -4.28 16.42
N VAL A 505 -18.78 -2.99 16.32
CA VAL A 505 -17.49 -2.36 16.61
C VAL A 505 -17.60 -1.54 17.89
N PHE A 506 -16.69 -1.77 18.83
CA PHE A 506 -16.58 -1.07 20.12
C PHE A 506 -15.24 -0.32 20.15
N PRO A 507 -15.24 0.99 19.83
CA PRO A 507 -14.01 1.77 19.78
C PRO A 507 -13.46 2.07 21.18
N LYS A 508 -12.14 2.05 21.31
CA LYS A 508 -11.39 2.41 22.51
C LYS A 508 -10.25 3.35 22.15
N PHE A 509 -10.17 4.48 22.84
CA PHE A 509 -9.21 5.53 22.55
C PHE A 509 -8.09 5.55 23.57
N THR A 510 -6.87 5.79 23.09
CA THR A 510 -5.70 6.12 23.90
C THR A 510 -5.01 7.31 23.26
N GLY A 511 -5.00 8.44 23.96
CA GLY A 511 -4.36 9.67 23.47
C GLY A 511 -3.33 10.20 24.46
N ARG A 512 -2.29 10.84 23.92
CA ARG A 512 -1.33 11.63 24.69
C ARG A 512 -1.56 13.10 24.35
N ALA A 513 -1.59 13.94 25.39
CA ALA A 513 -1.78 15.38 25.25
C ALA A 513 -0.77 15.99 24.26
N PRO A 514 -1.17 16.99 23.46
CA PRO A 514 -2.45 17.72 23.51
C PRO A 514 -3.53 17.07 22.62
N PHE A 515 -4.42 16.27 23.22
CA PHE A 515 -5.52 15.56 22.55
C PHE A 515 -6.84 15.87 23.29
N SER A 516 -7.89 16.22 22.55
CA SER A 516 -9.25 16.48 23.08
C SER A 516 -10.29 15.78 22.22
N THR A 517 -11.23 15.05 22.85
CA THR A 517 -12.27 14.26 22.16
C THR A 517 -13.56 15.04 21.87
N ALA A 518 -13.63 16.32 22.21
CA ALA A 518 -14.88 17.08 22.31
C ALA A 518 -15.59 17.37 20.96
N SER A 519 -15.00 17.05 19.81
CA SER A 519 -15.54 17.43 18.49
C SER A 519 -15.33 16.37 17.38
N MET A 520 -15.27 15.10 17.76
CA MET A 520 -14.87 14.02 16.85
C MET A 520 -16.03 13.09 16.47
N SER A 521 -15.99 12.54 15.27
CA SER A 521 -16.94 11.56 14.73
C SER A 521 -16.22 10.52 13.86
N PHE A 522 -16.88 9.39 13.63
CA PHE A 522 -16.40 8.36 12.71
C PHE A 522 -17.01 8.56 11.33
N GLN A 523 -16.19 8.45 10.29
CA GLN A 523 -16.69 8.32 8.92
C GLN A 523 -16.48 6.91 8.42
N THR A 524 -17.49 6.36 7.74
CA THR A 524 -17.46 4.98 7.24
C THR A 524 -17.61 4.97 5.72
N LEU A 525 -16.73 4.26 5.03
CA LEU A 525 -16.77 4.09 3.58
C LEU A 525 -16.96 2.61 3.24
N GLY A 526 -18.03 2.30 2.52
CA GLY A 526 -18.32 0.96 2.00
C GLY A 526 -17.66 0.67 0.66
N ARG A 527 -17.94 -0.51 0.10
CA ARG A 527 -17.46 -0.94 -1.23
C ARG A 527 -18.03 0.00 -2.31
N TRP A 528 -17.13 0.60 -3.10
CA TRP A 528 -17.38 1.63 -4.14
C TRP A 528 -17.43 3.10 -3.68
N GLY A 529 -16.96 3.42 -2.48
CA GLY A 529 -16.83 4.81 -2.06
C GLY A 529 -18.16 5.44 -1.61
N THR A 530 -19.18 4.63 -1.38
CA THR A 530 -20.43 5.08 -0.74
C THR A 530 -20.18 5.29 0.75
N SER A 531 -20.27 6.55 1.19
CA SER A 531 -20.24 6.91 2.60
C SER A 531 -21.52 6.41 3.26
N LEU A 532 -21.42 5.57 4.30
CA LEU A 532 -22.60 5.22 5.12
C LEU A 532 -22.91 6.30 6.18
N GLY A 533 -22.21 7.44 6.13
CA GLY A 533 -22.47 8.61 6.96
C GLY A 533 -21.45 8.84 8.08
N VAL A 534 -21.67 9.95 8.80
CA VAL A 534 -20.91 10.35 9.97
C VAL A 534 -21.58 9.78 11.22
N VAL A 535 -20.91 8.87 11.91
CA VAL A 535 -21.40 8.24 13.15
C VAL A 535 -20.82 9.02 14.33
N ALA A 536 -21.70 9.54 15.20
CA ALA A 536 -21.26 10.22 16.43
C ALA A 536 -20.40 9.29 17.30
N LEU A 537 -19.50 9.86 18.12
CA LEU A 537 -18.73 9.12 19.11
C LEU A 537 -19.65 8.46 20.15
N THR A 538 -20.10 7.23 19.88
CA THR A 538 -20.87 6.39 20.80
C THR A 538 -20.04 5.20 21.29
N ASN A 539 -20.58 4.44 22.26
CA ASN A 539 -19.90 3.26 22.81
C ASN A 539 -19.80 2.08 21.81
N SER A 540 -20.60 2.05 20.73
CA SER A 540 -20.52 1.03 19.68
C SER A 540 -21.34 1.38 18.44
N PHE A 541 -21.00 0.83 17.27
CA PHE A 541 -21.80 0.88 16.04
C PHE A 541 -21.79 -0.47 15.29
N LEU A 542 -22.76 -0.73 14.40
CA LEU A 542 -22.92 -1.99 13.65
C LEU A 542 -22.59 -1.79 12.17
N LEU A 543 -21.82 -2.72 11.58
CA LEU A 543 -21.52 -2.78 10.14
C LEU A 543 -22.35 -3.92 9.50
N PRO A 544 -23.43 -3.62 8.76
CA PRO A 544 -24.49 -4.59 8.46
C PRO A 544 -24.32 -5.39 7.16
N VAL A 545 -23.46 -4.96 6.21
CA VAL A 545 -23.27 -5.65 4.92
C VAL A 545 -21.90 -6.31 4.88
N GLY A 546 -21.73 -7.39 4.11
CA GLY A 546 -20.41 -7.98 3.86
C GLY A 546 -19.54 -7.08 2.98
N GLY A 547 -18.34 -6.77 3.42
CA GLY A 547 -17.39 -5.94 2.67
C GLY A 547 -16.26 -5.38 3.51
N THR A 548 -15.37 -4.66 2.83
CA THR A 548 -14.28 -3.93 3.46
C THR A 548 -14.76 -2.54 3.83
N TYR A 549 -14.83 -2.25 5.13
CA TYR A 549 -15.16 -0.93 5.65
C TYR A 549 -13.90 -0.22 6.07
N LYS A 550 -13.71 0.98 5.54
CA LYS A 550 -12.72 1.92 6.07
C LYS A 550 -13.41 2.82 7.07
N VAL A 551 -12.95 2.78 8.31
CA VAL A 551 -13.44 3.66 9.38
C VAL A 551 -12.31 4.58 9.78
N ALA A 552 -12.55 5.87 9.67
CA ALA A 552 -11.60 6.92 10.06
C ALA A 552 -12.21 7.82 11.13
N LEU A 553 -11.33 8.46 11.90
CA LEU A 553 -11.69 9.40 12.93
C LEU A 553 -11.42 10.84 12.44
N GLY A 554 -12.40 11.74 12.51
CA GLY A 554 -12.27 13.11 12.00
C GLY A 554 -13.19 14.13 12.67
N SER A 555 -13.03 15.40 12.31
CA SER A 555 -13.98 16.48 12.61
C SER A 555 -15.03 16.60 11.49
N LEU A 556 -16.14 17.29 11.74
CA LEU A 556 -17.41 17.35 10.97
C LEU A 556 -17.34 17.82 9.48
N SER A 557 -16.25 17.60 8.74
CA SER A 557 -16.11 17.95 7.33
C SER A 557 -16.27 16.73 6.40
N PRO A 558 -17.05 16.81 5.30
CA PRO A 558 -17.27 15.70 4.36
C PRO A 558 -16.06 15.37 3.47
N ALA A 559 -14.98 16.15 3.52
CA ALA A 559 -13.77 15.97 2.71
C ALA A 559 -12.62 15.41 3.58
N LEU A 560 -12.68 14.13 3.92
CA LEU A 560 -11.56 13.40 4.52
C LEU A 560 -10.63 12.89 3.42
N ASP A 561 -9.35 13.22 3.52
CA ASP A 561 -8.27 12.52 2.85
C ASP A 561 -7.96 11.26 3.69
N TRP A 562 -8.21 10.07 3.16
CA TRP A 562 -8.23 8.80 3.91
C TRP A 562 -6.83 8.29 4.28
N GLY A 563 -6.08 9.09 5.05
CA GLY A 563 -4.69 8.85 5.48
C GLY A 563 -4.50 7.76 6.55
N GLU A 564 -3.51 7.93 7.43
CA GLU A 564 -2.84 6.89 8.23
C GLU A 564 -3.62 6.30 9.45
N ASN A 565 -4.80 6.81 9.82
CA ASN A 565 -5.58 6.31 10.99
C ASN A 565 -6.91 5.65 10.63
N VAL A 566 -6.90 4.88 9.55
CA VAL A 566 -8.05 4.09 9.10
C VAL A 566 -7.96 2.69 9.70
N LEU A 567 -8.96 2.30 10.49
CA LEU A 567 -9.16 0.88 10.78
C LEU A 567 -10.02 0.28 9.67
N THR A 568 -9.46 -0.74 9.05
CA THR A 568 -10.19 -1.55 8.09
C THR A 568 -10.89 -2.66 8.84
N PHE A 569 -12.21 -2.67 8.77
CA PHE A 569 -13.02 -3.78 9.27
C PHE A 569 -13.47 -4.59 8.06
N GLU A 570 -13.03 -5.83 8.02
CA GLU A 570 -13.58 -6.79 7.08
C GLU A 570 -14.77 -7.44 7.74
N THR A 571 -15.95 -7.14 7.22
CA THR A 571 -17.14 -7.90 7.54
C THR A 571 -17.26 -9.01 6.52
N TYR A 572 -17.04 -10.24 6.96
CA TYR A 572 -17.38 -11.40 6.19
C TYR A 572 -18.74 -11.90 6.65
N THR A 573 -19.77 -11.62 5.88
CA THR A 573 -20.82 -12.62 5.72
C THR A 573 -20.30 -13.64 4.74
N TYR A 574 -19.52 -14.62 5.23
CA TYR A 574 -19.28 -15.79 4.40
C TYR A 574 -20.61 -16.54 4.32
N PRO A 575 -21.23 -16.64 3.14
CA PRO A 575 -22.29 -17.64 2.99
C PRO A 575 -21.70 -18.98 3.44
N LEU A 576 -22.47 -19.74 4.21
CA LEU A 576 -22.09 -21.09 4.61
C LEU A 576 -21.61 -21.86 3.36
N ALA A 577 -20.44 -22.48 3.44
CA ALA A 577 -19.76 -23.11 2.32
C ALA A 577 -19.04 -24.40 2.74
N VAL A 578 -18.57 -25.18 1.77
CA VAL A 578 -17.77 -26.40 2.01
C VAL A 578 -16.29 -26.08 1.93
N ASP A 579 -15.52 -26.56 2.91
CA ASP A 579 -14.07 -26.33 3.01
C ASP A 579 -13.27 -27.38 2.24
N SER A 580 -13.47 -28.66 2.60
CA SER A 580 -12.90 -29.79 1.90
C SER A 580 -13.91 -30.91 1.82
N VAL A 581 -13.92 -31.63 0.71
CA VAL A 581 -14.84 -32.75 0.50
C VAL A 581 -14.17 -33.78 -0.41
N LEU A 582 -14.13 -35.03 0.04
CA LEU A 582 -13.54 -36.13 -0.71
C LEU A 582 -14.35 -37.40 -0.47
N GLY A 583 -14.92 -37.93 -1.54
CA GLY A 583 -15.42 -39.29 -1.58
C GLY A 583 -14.45 -40.15 -2.38
N TRP A 584 -14.07 -41.33 -1.89
CA TRP A 584 -13.16 -42.21 -2.64
C TRP A 584 -13.46 -43.69 -2.47
N ILE A 585 -13.01 -44.45 -3.48
CA ILE A 585 -12.83 -45.90 -3.45
C ILE A 585 -11.41 -46.21 -3.87
N CYS A 586 -10.82 -47.18 -3.17
CA CYS A 586 -9.45 -47.62 -3.41
C CYS A 586 -9.31 -48.45 -4.69
N PRO A 587 -8.14 -48.41 -5.36
CA PRO A 587 -7.95 -49.16 -6.59
C PRO A 587 -8.19 -50.67 -6.40
N GLY A 588 -9.08 -51.27 -7.19
CA GLY A 588 -9.38 -52.71 -7.09
C GLY A 588 -10.29 -53.13 -5.92
N SER A 589 -10.78 -52.20 -5.09
CA SER A 589 -11.82 -52.48 -4.10
C SER A 589 -13.20 -52.67 -4.77
N PRO A 590 -14.16 -53.36 -4.11
CA PRO A 590 -15.51 -53.50 -4.61
C PRO A 590 -16.17 -52.14 -4.89
N ALA A 591 -17.05 -52.12 -5.88
CA ALA A 591 -17.69 -50.88 -6.30
C ALA A 591 -18.62 -50.26 -5.23
N ASN A 592 -18.88 -50.90 -4.09
CA ASN A 592 -19.80 -50.43 -3.04
C ASN A 592 -19.13 -50.16 -1.69
N SER A 593 -17.80 -50.00 -1.66
CA SER A 593 -17.01 -49.87 -0.42
C SER A 593 -16.47 -48.46 -0.19
N GLY A 594 -17.16 -47.43 -0.66
CA GLY A 594 -16.68 -46.05 -0.62
C GLY A 594 -16.63 -45.44 0.77
N VAL A 595 -15.86 -44.36 0.87
CA VAL A 595 -15.68 -43.53 2.06
C VAL A 595 -15.83 -42.07 1.66
N ILE A 596 -16.44 -41.25 2.51
CA ILE A 596 -16.55 -39.80 2.36
C ILE A 596 -15.94 -39.11 3.58
N ARG A 597 -15.21 -38.04 3.32
CA ARG A 597 -14.72 -37.06 4.30
C ARG A 597 -15.08 -35.65 3.82
N ILE A 598 -15.84 -34.91 4.61
CA ILE A 598 -16.24 -33.52 4.33
C ILE A 598 -15.98 -32.62 5.54
N ARG A 599 -15.61 -31.36 5.30
CA ARG A 599 -15.43 -30.29 6.29
C ARG A 599 -16.06 -29.02 5.75
N ALA A 600 -16.77 -28.25 6.59
CA ALA A 600 -17.40 -26.98 6.22
C ALA A 600 -16.58 -25.75 6.64
N LYS A 601 -16.86 -24.62 5.98
CA LYS A 601 -16.34 -23.28 6.33
C LYS A 601 -17.41 -22.21 6.15
N GLY A 602 -17.26 -21.09 6.86
CA GLY A 602 -18.21 -19.97 6.77
C GLY A 602 -19.57 -20.31 7.40
N GLY A 603 -20.53 -19.39 7.29
CA GLY A 603 -21.81 -19.48 8.01
C GLY A 603 -21.66 -19.35 9.53
N GLY A 604 -22.75 -18.95 10.19
CA GLY A 604 -22.84 -18.90 11.64
C GLY A 604 -21.89 -17.91 12.31
N MET A 605 -21.73 -18.05 13.62
CA MET A 605 -20.73 -17.31 14.38
C MET A 605 -19.36 -18.03 14.26
N PRO A 606 -18.24 -17.29 14.12
CA PRO A 606 -16.91 -17.90 14.08
C PRO A 606 -16.66 -18.82 15.29
N GLY A 607 -16.22 -20.06 15.03
CA GLY A 607 -15.90 -21.06 16.07
C GLY A 607 -17.06 -21.96 16.55
N SER A 608 -18.23 -21.88 15.91
CA SER A 608 -19.36 -22.76 16.20
C SER A 608 -19.28 -24.11 15.45
N ALA A 609 -19.80 -25.19 16.04
CA ALA A 609 -19.75 -26.52 15.45
C ALA A 609 -20.80 -26.73 14.36
N TYR A 610 -20.43 -27.42 13.28
CA TYR A 610 -21.31 -27.79 12.17
C TYR A 610 -22.01 -29.13 12.41
N THR A 611 -23.22 -29.27 11.89
CA THR A 611 -23.91 -30.58 11.82
C THR A 611 -23.92 -31.09 10.39
N TYR A 612 -23.44 -32.32 10.15
CA TYR A 612 -23.37 -32.96 8.83
C TYR A 612 -24.35 -34.12 8.73
N GLN A 613 -25.21 -34.09 7.72
CA GLN A 613 -26.27 -35.07 7.53
C GLN A 613 -26.20 -35.65 6.11
N LEU A 614 -25.82 -36.92 6.00
CA LEU A 614 -25.64 -37.65 4.73
C LEU A 614 -26.99 -38.20 4.25
N ALA A 615 -27.31 -38.00 2.98
CA ALA A 615 -28.49 -38.54 2.30
C ALA A 615 -28.12 -39.03 0.89
N ASN A 616 -29.02 -39.77 0.24
CA ASN A 616 -28.87 -40.04 -1.19
C ASN A 616 -28.95 -38.71 -1.98
N LYS A 617 -28.40 -38.71 -3.19
CA LYS A 617 -28.40 -37.51 -4.05
C LYS A 617 -29.81 -36.94 -4.21
N GLY A 618 -29.99 -35.68 -3.81
CA GLY A 618 -31.26 -34.95 -3.89
C GLY A 618 -32.21 -35.11 -2.70
N GLU A 619 -31.87 -35.95 -1.71
CA GLU A 619 -32.72 -36.23 -0.53
C GLU A 619 -32.29 -35.45 0.72
N ALA A 620 -31.25 -34.62 0.65
CA ALA A 620 -30.71 -33.91 1.81
C ALA A 620 -31.66 -32.84 2.42
N LEU A 621 -32.79 -32.53 1.78
CA LEU A 621 -33.82 -31.61 2.29
C LEU A 621 -35.12 -32.30 2.72
N SER A 622 -35.23 -33.63 2.53
CA SER A 622 -36.45 -34.40 2.84
C SER A 622 -36.42 -35.06 4.22
N ASP A 623 -35.47 -34.68 5.08
CA ASP A 623 -35.22 -35.23 6.41
C ASP A 623 -34.98 -36.74 6.49
N HIS A 624 -34.74 -37.39 5.35
CA HIS A 624 -34.35 -38.79 5.24
C HIS A 624 -32.83 -38.92 5.11
N TYR A 625 -32.14 -38.95 6.25
CA TYR A 625 -30.69 -39.05 6.30
C TYR A 625 -30.24 -40.50 6.51
N LEU A 626 -29.29 -40.95 5.70
CA LEU A 626 -28.60 -42.24 5.84
C LEU A 626 -27.72 -42.27 7.10
N ALA A 627 -27.11 -41.13 7.44
CA ALA A 627 -26.31 -40.95 8.64
C ALA A 627 -26.20 -39.47 9.05
N THR A 628 -25.89 -39.18 10.31
CA THR A 628 -25.63 -37.82 10.81
C THR A 628 -24.49 -37.84 11.80
N ASN A 629 -23.56 -36.89 11.71
CA ASN A 629 -22.47 -36.71 12.68
C ASN A 629 -21.98 -35.25 12.73
N GLN A 630 -21.00 -34.99 13.60
CA GLN A 630 -20.34 -33.69 13.74
C GLN A 630 -18.91 -33.68 13.17
N THR A 631 -18.40 -34.84 12.75
CA THR A 631 -17.01 -34.99 12.26
C THR A 631 -16.91 -34.82 10.75
N GLY A 632 -17.98 -35.09 10.00
CA GLY A 632 -18.02 -35.09 8.54
C GLY A 632 -17.37 -36.32 7.90
N ASP A 633 -17.14 -37.41 8.64
CA ASP A 633 -16.57 -38.66 8.11
C ASP A 633 -17.65 -39.77 8.01
N PHE A 634 -17.79 -40.40 6.83
CA PHE A 634 -18.79 -41.43 6.54
C PHE A 634 -18.14 -42.61 5.80
N SER A 635 -18.44 -43.85 6.18
CA SER A 635 -17.85 -45.06 5.59
C SER A 635 -18.90 -46.15 5.38
N SER A 636 -18.82 -46.87 4.25
CA SER A 636 -19.74 -47.97 3.93
C SER A 636 -19.77 -49.05 5.01
N GLY A 637 -20.96 -49.52 5.38
CA GLY A 637 -21.16 -50.53 6.42
C GLY A 637 -22.52 -51.24 6.31
N ALA A 638 -22.93 -51.94 7.37
CA ALA A 638 -24.17 -52.73 7.36
C ALA A 638 -25.46 -51.90 7.20
N GLY A 639 -25.41 -50.59 7.47
CA GLY A 639 -26.57 -49.69 7.41
C GLY A 639 -26.72 -48.89 6.11
N TYR A 640 -25.63 -48.61 5.40
CA TYR A 640 -25.63 -47.95 4.08
C TYR A 640 -24.31 -48.22 3.35
N THR A 641 -24.35 -48.23 2.01
CA THR A 641 -23.16 -48.36 1.15
C THR A 641 -22.92 -47.09 0.36
N LEU A 642 -21.64 -46.80 0.09
CA LEU A 642 -21.18 -45.70 -0.72
C LEU A 642 -20.59 -46.27 -2.02
N ASP A 643 -21.27 -46.04 -3.14
CA ASP A 643 -20.99 -46.74 -4.39
C ASP A 643 -20.13 -45.91 -5.35
N LYS A 644 -19.32 -46.60 -6.15
CA LYS A 644 -18.33 -46.08 -7.09
C LYS A 644 -19.01 -45.24 -8.16
N GLY A 645 -18.54 -44.00 -8.31
CA GLY A 645 -19.07 -43.06 -9.28
C GLY A 645 -20.45 -42.52 -8.92
N MET A 646 -21.06 -43.00 -7.83
CA MET A 646 -22.30 -42.46 -7.30
C MET A 646 -22.02 -41.20 -6.49
N GLU A 647 -23.07 -40.39 -6.38
CA GLU A 647 -23.06 -39.13 -5.68
C GLU A 647 -24.04 -39.19 -4.52
N TYR A 648 -23.68 -38.53 -3.42
CA TYR A 648 -24.46 -38.44 -2.20
C TYR A 648 -24.59 -36.97 -1.82
N SER A 649 -25.71 -36.59 -1.20
CA SER A 649 -25.93 -35.21 -0.76
C SER A 649 -25.67 -35.11 0.73
N ILE A 650 -24.92 -34.10 1.15
CA ILE A 650 -24.66 -33.84 2.57
C ILE A 650 -25.21 -32.46 2.90
N LYS A 651 -26.21 -32.41 3.78
CA LYS A 651 -26.68 -31.16 4.38
C LYS A 651 -25.75 -30.77 5.50
N ILE A 652 -25.24 -29.55 5.44
CA ILE A 652 -24.44 -28.93 6.50
C ILE A 652 -25.23 -27.77 7.06
N THR A 653 -25.39 -27.71 8.37
CA THR A 653 -26.11 -26.62 9.06
C THR A 653 -25.19 -25.93 10.06
N ASP A 654 -25.22 -24.60 10.09
CA ASP A 654 -24.45 -23.74 10.99
C ASP A 654 -25.23 -23.33 12.26
N SER A 655 -24.59 -22.56 13.15
CA SER A 655 -25.18 -22.11 14.42
C SER A 655 -26.21 -20.98 14.33
N CYS A 656 -26.30 -20.27 13.20
CA CYS A 656 -27.34 -19.26 12.94
C CYS A 656 -28.50 -19.88 12.12
N ASN A 657 -28.59 -21.22 12.05
CA ASN A 657 -29.59 -22.00 11.29
C ASN A 657 -29.55 -21.83 9.77
N ASN A 658 -28.47 -21.29 9.20
CA ASN A 658 -28.28 -21.37 7.76
C ASN A 658 -27.81 -22.78 7.40
N PHE A 659 -28.20 -23.28 6.22
CA PHE A 659 -27.79 -24.59 5.75
C PHE A 659 -27.37 -24.54 4.28
N ILE A 660 -26.47 -25.45 3.92
CA ILE A 660 -26.13 -25.76 2.53
C ILE A 660 -26.25 -27.26 2.31
N VAL A 661 -26.42 -27.64 1.06
CA VAL A 661 -26.34 -29.03 0.63
C VAL A 661 -25.18 -29.13 -0.34
N GLN A 662 -24.26 -30.04 -0.05
CA GLN A 662 -23.14 -30.35 -0.93
C GLN A 662 -23.26 -31.79 -1.43
N ASP A 663 -23.30 -31.92 -2.74
CA ASP A 663 -23.15 -33.23 -3.36
C ASP A 663 -21.68 -33.64 -3.38
N VAL A 664 -21.39 -34.87 -2.98
CA VAL A 664 -20.07 -35.47 -3.00
C VAL A 664 -20.09 -36.73 -3.86
N LYS A 665 -19.14 -36.79 -4.79
CA LYS A 665 -18.92 -37.95 -5.64
C LYS A 665 -17.91 -38.90 -5.00
N ILE A 666 -18.17 -40.18 -5.09
CA ILE A 666 -17.19 -41.22 -4.77
C ILE A 666 -16.25 -41.41 -5.96
N TYR A 667 -15.06 -40.80 -5.89
CA TYR A 667 -14.03 -40.93 -6.91
C TYR A 667 -13.39 -42.32 -6.89
N ASP A 668 -13.11 -42.83 -8.07
CA ASP A 668 -12.26 -43.99 -8.23
C ASP A 668 -10.80 -43.53 -8.33
N PHE A 669 -10.02 -43.80 -7.30
CA PHE A 669 -8.59 -43.47 -7.29
C PHE A 669 -7.80 -44.23 -8.34
N ALA A 670 -8.37 -45.26 -8.99
CA ALA A 670 -7.73 -45.93 -10.12
C ALA A 670 -7.65 -45.05 -11.39
N THR A 671 -8.45 -43.97 -11.49
CA THR A 671 -8.59 -43.19 -12.74
C THR A 671 -8.54 -41.65 -12.56
N HIS A 672 -8.14 -41.14 -11.39
CA HIS A 672 -8.16 -39.69 -11.06
C HIS A 672 -6.74 -39.08 -11.03
N HIS A 673 -6.62 -37.78 -11.36
CA HIS A 673 -5.33 -37.05 -11.49
C HIS A 673 -5.01 -36.23 -10.22
N PHE A 674 -3.78 -36.28 -9.72
CA PHE A 674 -3.37 -35.87 -8.37
C PHE A 674 -1.98 -35.19 -8.26
N ILE A 675 -1.16 -35.06 -9.32
CA ILE A 675 0.16 -34.42 -9.25
C ILE A 675 0.02 -32.88 -9.16
N ILE A 676 0.70 -32.25 -8.20
CA ILE A 676 0.88 -30.79 -8.12
C ILE A 676 2.24 -30.45 -8.70
N SER A 677 2.24 -29.61 -9.72
CA SER A 677 3.45 -29.04 -10.27
C SER A 677 3.16 -27.63 -10.73
N GLU A 678 4.13 -26.73 -10.58
CA GLU A 678 4.04 -25.49 -11.33
C GLU A 678 4.19 -25.84 -12.81
N PRO A 679 3.34 -25.31 -13.70
CA PRO A 679 3.51 -25.55 -15.12
C PRO A 679 4.81 -24.93 -15.65
N TYR A 680 5.46 -24.04 -14.88
CA TYR A 680 6.61 -23.23 -15.29
C TYR A 680 7.69 -23.07 -14.19
N TYR A 681 8.98 -23.16 -14.53
CA TYR A 681 10.15 -22.92 -13.64
C TYR A 681 11.27 -22.13 -14.35
N CYS A 682 11.99 -21.19 -13.72
CA CYS A 682 12.99 -20.37 -14.43
C CYS A 682 14.09 -21.27 -15.05
N ALA A 683 14.76 -20.77 -16.10
CA ALA A 683 15.83 -21.53 -16.72
C ALA A 683 16.94 -21.81 -15.70
N HIS A 684 17.37 -23.07 -15.59
CA HIS A 684 18.31 -23.59 -14.59
C HIS A 684 17.75 -23.78 -13.18
N ASP A 685 16.44 -23.60 -12.98
CA ASP A 685 15.84 -23.88 -11.69
C ASP A 685 15.93 -25.35 -11.31
N PHE A 686 15.89 -25.58 -10.01
CA PHE A 686 15.70 -26.90 -9.43
C PHE A 686 14.20 -27.17 -9.29
N VAL A 687 13.68 -28.15 -10.01
CA VAL A 687 12.23 -28.42 -10.12
C VAL A 687 11.81 -29.60 -9.27
N GLN A 688 10.75 -29.40 -8.48
CA GLN A 688 10.19 -30.42 -7.60
C GLN A 688 8.69 -30.64 -7.87
N LEU A 689 8.33 -31.84 -8.33
CA LEU A 689 6.93 -32.24 -8.54
C LEU A 689 6.37 -32.86 -7.26
N MET A 690 5.20 -32.38 -6.84
CA MET A 690 4.49 -32.81 -5.65
C MET A 690 3.19 -33.53 -6.02
N LEU A 691 2.44 -33.99 -5.04
CA LEU A 691 1.21 -34.75 -5.25
C LEU A 691 0.15 -34.28 -4.26
N ASP A 692 -0.99 -33.78 -4.75
CA ASP A 692 -2.21 -33.48 -3.99
C ASP A 692 -3.09 -34.72 -3.87
N LEU A 693 -2.56 -35.68 -3.16
CA LEU A 693 -3.33 -36.84 -2.77
C LEU A 693 -3.38 -36.77 -1.24
N PRO A 694 -4.56 -36.52 -0.63
CA PRO A 694 -4.67 -36.36 0.82
C PRO A 694 -4.63 -37.73 1.49
N VAL A 695 -3.43 -38.32 1.53
CA VAL A 695 -3.19 -39.70 2.01
C VAL A 695 -2.23 -39.79 3.18
N THR A 696 -2.48 -40.76 4.05
CA THR A 696 -1.65 -41.08 5.21
C THR A 696 -0.64 -42.21 4.87
N ASN A 697 0.60 -42.09 5.36
CA ASN A 697 1.75 -43.00 5.13
C ASN A 697 2.07 -43.46 3.68
N PRO A 698 2.30 -42.54 2.73
CA PRO A 698 2.55 -42.89 1.34
C PRO A 698 4.00 -43.33 1.00
N VAL A 699 4.17 -44.31 0.09
CA VAL A 699 5.44 -44.71 -0.56
C VAL A 699 5.36 -44.42 -2.06
N TYR A 700 6.39 -43.80 -2.64
CA TYR A 700 6.31 -43.15 -3.95
C TYR A 700 7.26 -43.74 -4.99
N THR A 701 6.89 -43.65 -6.27
CA THR A 701 7.74 -44.04 -7.39
C THR A 701 7.42 -43.17 -8.61
N TRP A 702 8.38 -42.40 -9.07
CA TRP A 702 8.31 -41.43 -10.16
C TRP A 702 9.10 -41.91 -11.39
N ALA A 703 8.59 -41.62 -12.57
CA ALA A 703 9.25 -41.82 -13.86
C ALA A 703 9.06 -40.55 -14.73
N GLY A 704 10.02 -40.20 -15.60
CA GLY A 704 9.98 -38.97 -16.38
C GLY A 704 10.58 -39.07 -17.79
N PRO A 705 10.76 -37.93 -18.48
CA PRO A 705 11.25 -37.87 -19.85
C PRO A 705 12.64 -38.47 -20.00
N ARG A 706 12.95 -38.90 -21.22
CA ARG A 706 14.26 -39.45 -21.55
C ARG A 706 15.24 -38.31 -21.80
N ASP A 707 16.35 -38.28 -21.07
CA ASP A 707 17.42 -37.34 -21.38
C ASP A 707 18.09 -37.77 -22.72
N PRO A 708 18.00 -36.94 -23.77
CA PRO A 708 18.53 -37.28 -25.09
C PRO A 708 20.05 -37.39 -25.12
N ARG A 709 20.76 -36.87 -24.11
CA ARG A 709 22.23 -36.92 -24.02
C ARG A 709 22.72 -38.23 -23.39
N THR A 710 22.02 -38.76 -22.40
CA THR A 710 22.49 -39.90 -21.59
C THR A 710 21.78 -41.22 -21.86
N ASN A 711 20.68 -41.19 -22.61
CA ASN A 711 20.06 -42.44 -23.03
C ASN A 711 19.04 -42.99 -22.01
N ARG A 712 18.86 -42.31 -20.87
CA ARG A 712 18.19 -42.82 -19.67
C ARG A 712 16.92 -42.03 -19.36
N TYR A 713 15.94 -42.70 -18.75
CA TYR A 713 14.72 -42.08 -18.24
C TYR A 713 14.95 -41.56 -16.82
N TYR A 714 14.28 -40.45 -16.48
CA TYR A 714 14.26 -39.95 -15.12
C TYR A 714 13.48 -40.91 -14.21
N GLU A 715 14.02 -41.27 -13.04
CA GLU A 715 13.36 -42.13 -12.04
C GLU A 715 13.67 -41.64 -10.61
N SER A 716 12.67 -41.67 -9.70
CA SER A 716 12.82 -41.33 -8.27
C SER A 716 11.86 -42.15 -7.40
N HIS A 717 12.25 -42.53 -6.18
CA HIS A 717 11.35 -43.23 -5.23
C HIS A 717 10.95 -42.35 -4.03
N ASN A 718 11.29 -41.07 -4.11
CA ASN A 718 10.97 -40.11 -3.06
C ASN A 718 9.55 -39.61 -3.22
N ARG A 719 9.01 -39.03 -2.14
CA ARG A 719 7.73 -38.31 -2.17
C ARG A 719 7.61 -37.30 -3.30
N PHE A 720 8.75 -36.78 -3.74
CA PHE A 720 8.86 -35.79 -4.79
C PHE A 720 9.79 -36.25 -5.91
N ALA A 721 9.47 -35.88 -7.14
CA ALA A 721 10.44 -35.90 -8.24
C ALA A 721 11.25 -34.61 -8.22
N ILE A 722 12.57 -34.73 -8.25
CA ILE A 722 13.58 -33.65 -8.20
C ILE A 722 14.38 -33.57 -9.51
N ILE A 723 14.41 -32.39 -10.14
CA ILE A 723 15.10 -32.15 -11.42
C ILE A 723 16.02 -30.93 -11.23
N PRO A 724 17.34 -31.14 -11.06
CA PRO A 724 18.22 -30.12 -10.48
C PRO A 724 18.78 -29.05 -11.43
N ASP A 725 18.55 -29.16 -12.73
CA ASP A 725 18.98 -28.19 -13.74
C ASP A 725 17.93 -28.14 -14.85
N PHE A 726 16.83 -27.48 -14.55
CA PHE A 726 15.65 -27.52 -15.37
C PHE A 726 15.81 -26.67 -16.62
N SER A 727 15.65 -27.33 -17.75
CA SER A 727 15.99 -26.81 -19.07
C SER A 727 14.99 -27.35 -20.10
N PRO A 728 14.99 -26.84 -21.34
CA PRO A 728 14.11 -27.39 -22.38
C PRO A 728 14.31 -28.90 -22.67
N LEU A 729 15.41 -29.50 -22.21
CA LEU A 729 15.76 -30.91 -22.43
C LEU A 729 15.12 -31.88 -21.43
N ASN A 730 14.73 -31.42 -20.25
CA ASN A 730 14.08 -32.22 -19.21
C ASN A 730 12.66 -31.72 -18.87
N ALA A 731 12.18 -30.75 -19.65
CA ALA A 731 10.77 -30.43 -19.80
C ALA A 731 10.04 -31.58 -20.50
N GLY A 732 8.85 -31.94 -20.01
CA GLY A 732 8.07 -33.05 -20.53
C GLY A 732 7.24 -33.76 -19.46
N ILE A 733 6.81 -34.99 -19.76
CA ILE A 733 5.83 -35.75 -18.96
C ILE A 733 6.50 -36.58 -17.85
N TYR A 734 5.97 -36.47 -16.63
CA TYR A 734 6.37 -37.22 -15.43
C TYR A 734 5.19 -37.99 -14.83
N THR A 735 5.39 -39.27 -14.49
CA THR A 735 4.40 -40.21 -13.92
C THR A 735 4.77 -40.59 -12.48
N VAL A 736 3.81 -40.74 -11.58
CA VAL A 736 3.98 -41.20 -10.19
C VAL A 736 3.11 -42.41 -9.85
N SER A 737 3.57 -43.25 -8.93
CA SER A 737 2.83 -44.32 -8.25
C SER A 737 2.99 -44.20 -6.73
N VAL A 738 1.91 -44.39 -5.97
CA VAL A 738 1.80 -44.03 -4.55
C VAL A 738 1.09 -45.14 -3.78
N LYS A 739 1.75 -45.77 -2.82
CA LYS A 739 1.16 -46.79 -1.93
C LYS A 739 0.82 -46.17 -0.58
N THR A 740 -0.40 -46.29 -0.07
CA THR A 740 -0.88 -45.55 1.13
C THR A 740 -1.50 -46.50 2.17
N ASP A 741 -1.82 -46.01 3.38
CA ASP A 741 -2.62 -46.79 4.35
C ASP A 741 -4.14 -46.69 4.11
N MET A 742 -4.59 -45.66 3.37
CA MET A 742 -5.97 -45.49 2.96
C MET A 742 -6.42 -46.55 1.98
N CYS A 743 -5.50 -47.07 1.14
CA CYS A 743 -5.79 -48.04 0.10
C CYS A 743 -4.78 -49.20 0.08
N PRO A 744 -5.24 -50.47 -0.01
CA PRO A 744 -4.33 -51.61 -0.01
C PRO A 744 -3.50 -51.73 -1.30
N THR A 745 -3.89 -51.05 -2.38
CA THR A 745 -3.27 -51.04 -3.71
C THR A 745 -2.71 -49.65 -4.05
N PRO A 746 -1.59 -49.54 -4.81
CA PRO A 746 -1.01 -48.25 -5.15
C PRO A 746 -1.84 -47.44 -6.15
N ILE A 747 -1.96 -46.14 -5.89
CA ILE A 747 -2.57 -45.10 -6.71
C ILE A 747 -1.55 -44.63 -7.75
N ARG A 748 -1.95 -44.22 -8.97
CA ARG A 748 -1.02 -43.80 -10.04
C ARG A 748 -1.50 -42.55 -10.76
N ASP A 749 -0.56 -41.70 -11.20
CA ASP A 749 -0.88 -40.44 -11.89
C ASP A 749 0.25 -39.88 -12.80
N THR A 750 0.01 -38.87 -13.67
CA THR A 750 0.98 -38.29 -14.64
C THR A 750 0.78 -36.79 -14.99
N THR A 751 1.83 -35.94 -14.96
CA THR A 751 1.84 -34.46 -15.26
C THR A 751 2.87 -34.04 -16.33
N GLU A 752 2.82 -32.80 -16.84
CA GLU A 752 3.82 -32.18 -17.74
C GLU A 752 4.35 -30.82 -17.19
N ILE A 753 5.65 -30.52 -17.30
CA ILE A 753 6.30 -29.27 -16.79
C ILE A 753 7.13 -28.48 -17.84
N LYS A 754 7.16 -27.12 -17.73
CA LYS A 754 7.74 -26.11 -18.68
C LYS A 754 8.47 -24.98 -17.93
N ILE A 755 9.02 -23.91 -18.57
CA ILE A 755 9.90 -22.84 -17.97
C ILE A 755 9.21 -21.47 -17.67
N ALA A 756 9.57 -20.73 -16.58
CA ALA A 756 8.89 -19.54 -15.99
C ALA A 756 9.39 -18.10 -16.36
N PRO A 757 8.54 -17.05 -16.16
CA PRO A 757 8.87 -15.61 -16.30
C PRO A 757 9.06 -14.81 -14.94
N ILE A 758 9.44 -13.51 -14.95
CA ILE A 758 10.26 -12.68 -13.96
C ILE A 758 9.45 -11.71 -12.96
N VAL A 759 9.99 -11.27 -11.77
CA VAL A 759 9.33 -10.58 -10.57
C VAL A 759 9.20 -9.02 -10.54
N THR A 760 8.13 -8.45 -9.92
CA THR A 760 7.73 -7.01 -9.99
C THR A 760 7.40 -6.19 -8.68
N ALA A 761 7.68 -6.60 -7.40
CA ALA A 761 7.44 -5.75 -6.17
C ALA A 761 8.18 -6.18 -4.84
N CYS A 762 8.24 -5.32 -3.79
CA CYS A 762 9.03 -5.50 -2.53
C CYS A 762 8.21 -5.68 -1.22
N TYR A 763 8.64 -6.58 -0.30
CA TYR A 763 8.01 -6.89 1.01
C TYR A 763 9.05 -7.14 2.15
N SER A 764 8.77 -6.71 3.40
CA SER A 764 9.63 -6.93 4.58
C SER A 764 8.95 -7.79 5.65
N ALA A 765 9.55 -8.93 5.98
CA ALA A 765 9.04 -9.86 6.99
C ALA A 765 9.33 -9.44 8.45
N VAL A 766 10.26 -8.50 8.68
CA VAL A 766 10.69 -8.10 10.04
C VAL A 766 9.65 -7.22 10.75
N THR A 767 8.80 -6.53 9.99
CA THR A 767 7.74 -5.64 10.52
C THR A 767 6.38 -6.35 10.69
N ASP A 768 6.32 -7.68 10.50
CA ASP A 768 5.09 -8.46 10.65
C ASP A 768 4.84 -8.89 12.11
N THR A 769 3.59 -9.28 12.40
CA THR A 769 3.06 -9.55 13.73
C THR A 769 3.51 -10.87 14.37
N VAL A 770 3.84 -11.89 13.56
CA VAL A 770 4.44 -13.18 13.97
C VAL A 770 5.34 -13.67 12.83
N VAL A 771 6.58 -14.04 13.15
CA VAL A 771 7.54 -14.47 12.12
C VAL A 771 8.09 -15.87 12.41
N ASN A 772 8.58 -16.52 11.37
CA ASN A 772 9.48 -17.66 11.53
C ASN A 772 10.95 -17.16 11.44
N PRO A 773 11.65 -16.96 12.58
CA PRO A 773 13.00 -16.40 12.58
C PRO A 773 14.04 -17.33 11.92
N TYR A 774 13.73 -18.62 11.75
CA TYR A 774 14.60 -19.57 11.06
C TYR A 774 14.50 -19.44 9.53
N ALA A 775 13.30 -19.17 9.01
CA ALA A 775 13.06 -19.01 7.56
C ALA A 775 13.78 -17.78 6.98
N ILE A 776 13.97 -16.74 7.79
CA ILE A 776 14.69 -15.51 7.43
C ILE A 776 16.15 -15.51 7.91
N GLY A 777 16.65 -16.62 8.48
CA GLY A 777 18.06 -16.77 8.87
C GLY A 777 18.50 -16.00 10.12
N LEU A 778 17.58 -15.45 10.91
CA LEU A 778 17.88 -14.80 12.18
C LEU A 778 18.31 -15.82 13.25
N LEU A 779 17.67 -16.99 13.26
CA LEU A 779 18.03 -18.14 14.09
C LEU A 779 18.40 -19.36 13.23
N GLY A 780 19.01 -20.36 13.86
CA GLY A 780 19.45 -21.60 13.19
C GLY A 780 20.85 -21.53 12.56
N ASN A 781 21.45 -20.34 12.53
CA ASN A 781 22.79 -20.11 12.01
C ASN A 781 23.81 -20.00 13.15
N TRP A 782 24.63 -21.04 13.34
CA TRP A 782 25.69 -21.06 14.36
C TRP A 782 26.90 -20.26 13.90
N LYS A 783 27.37 -19.32 14.72
CA LYS A 783 28.52 -18.45 14.42
C LYS A 783 29.57 -18.55 15.54
N PRO A 784 30.87 -18.40 15.25
CA PRO A 784 31.91 -18.38 16.28
C PRO A 784 31.67 -17.26 17.29
N LEU A 785 31.42 -17.64 18.55
CA LEU A 785 31.19 -16.67 19.64
C LEU A 785 32.50 -16.13 20.21
N ARG A 786 33.44 -17.03 20.57
CA ARG A 786 34.72 -16.68 21.22
C ARG A 786 35.85 -17.58 20.73
N THR A 787 37.03 -17.00 20.64
CA THR A 787 38.30 -17.72 20.47
C THR A 787 39.03 -17.79 21.81
N MET A 788 39.60 -18.95 22.15
CA MET A 788 40.30 -19.17 23.42
C MET A 788 41.70 -19.76 23.16
N LEU A 789 42.68 -19.27 23.91
CA LEU A 789 44.08 -19.72 23.88
C LEU A 789 44.44 -20.37 25.21
N TYR A 790 45.27 -21.42 25.15
CA TYR A 790 45.78 -22.09 26.33
C TYR A 790 47.13 -21.51 26.75
N TYR A 791 47.22 -21.02 27.99
CA TYR A 791 48.42 -20.44 28.58
C TYR A 791 49.00 -21.36 29.64
N ASP A 792 50.12 -22.02 29.33
CA ASP A 792 50.94 -22.68 30.34
C ASP A 792 52.42 -22.64 29.95
N ASN A 793 53.31 -22.87 30.92
CA ASN A 793 54.73 -23.02 30.65
C ASN A 793 54.97 -24.24 29.75
N ARG A 794 55.98 -24.15 28.89
CA ARG A 794 56.48 -25.34 28.19
C ARG A 794 57.10 -26.31 29.21
N LYS A 795 57.07 -27.60 28.91
CA LYS A 795 57.64 -28.65 29.77
C LYS A 795 59.16 -28.49 29.91
N GLU A 796 59.82 -28.05 28.84
CA GLU A 796 61.27 -27.82 28.79
C GLU A 796 61.61 -26.48 29.44
N THR A 797 62.64 -26.47 30.30
CA THR A 797 62.99 -25.29 31.13
C THR A 797 64.42 -24.80 30.93
N SER A 798 65.24 -25.50 30.15
CA SER A 798 66.64 -25.15 29.88
C SER A 798 66.90 -25.13 28.38
N THR A 799 67.57 -24.07 27.92
CA THR A 799 68.04 -23.90 26.53
C THR A 799 69.37 -24.63 26.26
N GLU A 800 69.97 -25.24 27.28
CA GLU A 800 71.26 -25.93 27.15
C GLU A 800 71.11 -27.42 26.81
N GLN A 801 69.90 -27.98 26.90
CA GLN A 801 69.63 -29.36 26.48
C GLN A 801 69.34 -29.42 24.98
N ALA A 802 69.90 -30.43 24.31
CA ALA A 802 69.65 -30.66 22.88
C ALA A 802 68.17 -30.95 22.64
N THR A 803 67.53 -30.17 21.77
CA THR A 803 66.09 -30.25 21.49
C THR A 803 65.69 -31.59 20.88
N ASN A 804 64.73 -32.28 21.49
CA ASN A 804 64.08 -33.45 20.94
C ASN A 804 62.81 -33.05 20.18
N ILE A 805 62.93 -32.94 18.85
CA ILE A 805 61.82 -32.54 17.95
C ILE A 805 60.55 -33.40 18.05
N ARG A 806 60.62 -34.61 18.64
CA ARG A 806 59.46 -35.49 18.83
C ARG A 806 58.65 -35.13 20.08
N THR A 807 59.29 -34.61 21.13
CA THR A 807 58.67 -34.48 22.47
C THR A 807 58.68 -33.08 23.03
N ASP A 808 59.54 -32.21 22.53
CA ASP A 808 59.72 -30.86 23.06
C ASP A 808 58.67 -29.89 22.53
N GLY A 809 58.37 -28.84 23.29
CA GLY A 809 57.35 -27.85 22.93
C GLY A 809 55.96 -28.18 23.46
N THR A 810 55.81 -29.24 24.26
CA THR A 810 54.55 -29.56 24.95
C THR A 810 54.30 -28.65 26.16
N TYR A 811 53.04 -28.48 26.55
CA TYR A 811 52.70 -27.77 27.79
C TYR A 811 53.04 -28.63 29.01
N LYS A 812 53.56 -27.99 30.07
CA LYS A 812 53.95 -28.65 31.33
C LYS A 812 52.75 -29.33 31.99
N SER A 813 51.57 -28.71 31.93
CA SER A 813 50.29 -29.27 32.37
C SER A 813 49.25 -28.86 31.35
N PHE A 814 48.67 -29.84 30.64
CA PHE A 814 47.60 -29.59 29.66
C PHE A 814 46.25 -30.03 30.22
N MET A 815 45.23 -29.20 30.02
CA MET A 815 43.84 -29.50 30.35
C MET A 815 42.98 -29.33 29.10
N SER A 816 42.23 -30.37 28.73
CA SER A 816 41.35 -30.30 27.57
C SER A 816 40.19 -29.32 27.81
N PHE A 817 39.83 -28.56 26.77
CA PHE A 817 38.67 -27.67 26.83
C PHE A 817 37.36 -28.46 26.88
N TRP A 818 37.27 -29.47 26.03
CA TRP A 818 36.16 -30.42 25.96
C TRP A 818 36.55 -31.73 26.66
N ALA A 819 35.61 -32.29 27.41
CA ALA A 819 35.70 -33.62 27.99
C ALA A 819 34.45 -34.40 27.60
N GLN A 820 34.59 -35.71 27.49
CA GLN A 820 33.45 -36.57 27.24
C GLN A 820 32.66 -36.75 28.55
N ASP A 821 31.36 -36.50 28.49
CA ASP A 821 30.40 -36.65 29.57
C ASP A 821 29.28 -37.57 29.09
N GLY A 822 29.41 -38.86 29.42
CA GLY A 822 28.59 -39.91 28.81
C GLY A 822 28.81 -40.02 27.30
N ASP A 823 27.72 -39.92 26.53
CA ASP A 823 27.74 -39.96 25.06
C ASP A 823 27.94 -38.58 24.41
N PHE A 824 28.10 -37.51 25.21
CA PHE A 824 28.21 -36.14 24.71
C PHE A 824 29.57 -35.53 25.03
N TRP A 825 30.00 -34.59 24.20
CA TRP A 825 31.11 -33.70 24.55
C TRP A 825 30.56 -32.52 25.32
N SER A 826 31.06 -32.31 26.54
CA SER A 826 30.72 -31.16 27.36
C SER A 826 31.98 -30.37 27.72
N LYS A 827 31.78 -29.11 28.12
CA LYS A 827 32.88 -28.29 28.64
C LYS A 827 33.46 -28.99 29.86
N SER A 828 34.78 -29.18 29.90
CA SER A 828 35.44 -29.87 31.02
C SER A 828 35.03 -29.26 32.36
N GLY A 829 34.53 -30.07 33.30
CA GLY A 829 34.06 -29.60 34.62
C GLY A 829 35.17 -28.94 35.46
N ASN A 830 36.44 -29.20 35.15
CA ASN A 830 37.63 -28.63 35.79
C ASN A 830 38.31 -27.56 34.93
N LEU A 831 37.57 -26.86 34.04
CA LEU A 831 38.17 -25.87 33.17
C LEU A 831 38.75 -24.69 33.97
N ASP A 832 40.07 -24.56 33.97
CA ASP A 832 40.75 -23.41 34.56
C ASP A 832 40.68 -22.20 33.61
N THR A 833 39.87 -21.21 33.99
CA THR A 833 39.67 -19.96 33.25
C THR A 833 40.88 -19.04 33.26
N THR A 834 41.90 -19.33 34.09
CA THR A 834 43.19 -18.63 34.06
C THR A 834 44.16 -19.22 33.03
N LYS A 835 43.93 -20.47 32.60
CA LYS A 835 44.73 -21.17 31.59
C LYS A 835 44.09 -21.06 30.21
N TRP A 836 42.78 -21.30 30.11
CA TRP A 836 42.01 -21.04 28.90
C TRP A 836 41.49 -19.61 28.94
N VAL A 837 42.22 -18.71 28.29
CA VAL A 837 41.92 -17.27 28.26
C VAL A 837 41.35 -16.92 26.89
N TRP A 838 40.24 -16.19 26.86
CA TRP A 838 39.68 -15.72 25.60
C TRP A 838 40.51 -14.53 25.10
N ASN A 839 40.75 -14.46 23.80
CA ASN A 839 41.49 -13.35 23.18
C ASN A 839 40.58 -12.46 22.33
N GLU A 840 39.52 -13.03 21.76
CA GLU A 840 38.57 -12.33 20.90
C GLU A 840 37.15 -12.90 21.06
N GLN A 841 36.16 -12.01 21.02
CA GLN A 841 34.74 -12.33 21.02
C GLN A 841 34.04 -11.58 19.87
N SER A 842 33.26 -12.30 19.06
CA SER A 842 32.38 -11.68 18.06
C SER A 842 31.16 -11.06 18.74
N THR A 843 30.78 -9.84 18.36
CA THR A 843 29.63 -9.13 18.92
C THR A 843 28.54 -8.82 17.88
N ALA A 844 28.88 -8.74 16.60
CA ALA A 844 27.91 -8.49 15.52
C ALA A 844 28.28 -9.18 14.20
N PHE A 845 27.26 -9.50 13.40
CA PHE A 845 27.38 -10.12 12.08
C PHE A 845 26.33 -9.57 11.12
N ASN A 846 26.62 -9.50 9.82
CA ASN A 846 25.65 -9.09 8.80
C ASN A 846 24.72 -10.25 8.38
N SER A 847 23.75 -9.94 7.52
CA SER A 847 22.78 -10.89 6.97
C SER A 847 23.41 -12.03 6.17
N LYS A 848 24.60 -11.81 5.58
CA LYS A 848 25.39 -12.81 4.86
C LYS A 848 26.31 -13.63 5.78
N GLY A 849 26.26 -13.40 7.10
CA GLY A 849 27.06 -14.14 8.09
C GLY A 849 28.48 -13.63 8.29
N LEU A 850 28.87 -12.53 7.64
CA LEU A 850 30.18 -11.91 7.80
C LEU A 850 30.26 -11.15 9.13
N GLN A 851 31.42 -11.19 9.78
CA GLN A 851 31.66 -10.57 11.10
C GLN A 851 31.77 -9.05 10.95
N LEU A 852 30.97 -8.31 11.73
CA LEU A 852 30.91 -6.84 11.72
C LEU A 852 31.69 -6.22 12.87
N GLU A 853 31.73 -6.87 14.03
CA GLU A 853 32.38 -6.32 15.22
C GLU A 853 32.94 -7.44 16.10
N THR A 854 34.13 -7.20 16.66
CA THR A 854 34.77 -8.03 17.67
C THR A 854 35.28 -7.18 18.84
N MET A 855 35.44 -7.83 19.98
CA MET A 855 36.03 -7.24 21.18
C MET A 855 37.15 -8.16 21.68
N ASN A 856 38.28 -7.59 22.08
CA ASN A 856 39.37 -8.34 22.69
C ASN A 856 39.25 -8.41 24.22
N ALA A 857 40.12 -9.19 24.86
CA ALA A 857 40.15 -9.40 26.32
C ALA A 857 40.21 -8.13 27.18
N MET A 858 40.72 -7.03 26.63
CA MET A 858 40.83 -5.73 27.30
C MET A 858 39.62 -4.81 27.08
N GLY A 859 38.59 -5.27 26.36
CA GLY A 859 37.43 -4.47 26.01
C GLY A 859 37.66 -3.51 24.84
N ILE A 860 38.73 -3.72 24.05
CA ILE A 860 39.01 -2.93 22.84
C ILE A 860 38.25 -3.55 21.67
N TYR A 861 37.50 -2.72 20.96
CA TYR A 861 36.67 -3.14 19.84
C TYR A 861 37.38 -2.97 18.50
N SER A 862 37.08 -3.86 17.57
CA SER A 862 37.40 -3.73 16.14
C SER A 862 36.13 -3.95 15.34
N ALA A 863 35.95 -3.23 14.24
CA ALA A 863 34.76 -3.32 13.42
C ALA A 863 35.07 -3.35 11.92
N ALA A 864 34.14 -3.86 11.13
CA ALA A 864 34.18 -3.87 9.68
C ALA A 864 32.87 -3.33 9.12
N LEU A 865 32.94 -2.43 8.15
CA LEU A 865 31.79 -1.94 7.40
C LEU A 865 31.73 -2.67 6.06
N PHE A 866 30.53 -3.03 5.62
CA PHE A 866 30.32 -3.75 4.36
C PHE A 866 29.39 -2.96 3.44
N GLY A 867 29.72 -2.98 2.15
CA GLY A 867 28.93 -2.44 1.05
C GLY A 867 28.69 -3.51 -0.03
N TYR A 868 28.22 -3.09 -1.20
CA TYR A 868 27.93 -3.94 -2.37
C TYR A 868 26.98 -5.08 -1.98
N ASP A 869 25.78 -4.72 -1.51
CA ASP A 869 24.81 -5.66 -0.93
C ASP A 869 25.43 -6.49 0.22
N ASN A 870 26.07 -5.83 1.18
CA ASN A 870 26.69 -6.46 2.36
C ASN A 870 27.72 -7.57 2.05
N SER A 871 28.33 -7.56 0.86
CA SER A 871 29.22 -8.64 0.41
C SER A 871 30.70 -8.30 0.51
N LEU A 872 31.07 -7.03 0.35
CA LEU A 872 32.46 -6.59 0.35
C LEU A 872 32.73 -5.65 1.52
N GLN A 873 33.88 -5.84 2.18
CA GLN A 873 34.32 -4.97 3.25
C GLN A 873 34.82 -3.63 2.66
N ILE A 874 34.15 -2.54 3.02
CA ILE A 874 34.46 -1.17 2.57
C ILE A 874 35.24 -0.37 3.63
N ALA A 875 35.24 -0.81 4.89
CA ALA A 875 36.12 -0.24 5.92
C ALA A 875 36.51 -1.25 7.00
N ALA A 876 37.69 -1.05 7.57
CA ALA A 876 38.21 -1.74 8.75
C ALA A 876 38.53 -0.70 9.82
N ILE A 877 38.01 -0.89 11.03
CA ILE A 877 38.17 0.02 12.16
C ILE A 877 38.85 -0.72 13.30
N ALA A 878 39.96 -0.15 13.79
CA ALA A 878 40.65 -0.62 14.98
C ALA A 878 40.43 0.37 16.13
N ASN A 879 40.16 -0.14 17.33
CA ASN A 879 39.83 0.66 18.51
C ASN A 879 38.54 1.50 18.36
N GLY A 880 37.55 0.96 17.65
CA GLY A 880 36.27 1.61 17.38
C GLY A 880 35.14 0.61 17.19
N LYS A 881 33.94 1.03 17.55
CA LYS A 881 32.71 0.24 17.44
C LYS A 881 32.05 0.42 16.07
N TYR A 882 31.32 -0.60 15.63
CA TYR A 882 30.60 -0.61 14.34
C TYR A 882 29.63 0.58 14.23
N ARG A 883 28.78 0.77 15.24
CA ARG A 883 27.78 1.85 15.27
C ARG A 883 28.35 3.26 15.30
N SER A 884 29.58 3.43 15.80
CA SER A 884 30.21 4.75 15.96
C SER A 884 31.16 5.08 14.83
N SER A 885 31.18 4.26 13.77
CA SER A 885 32.06 4.43 12.63
C SER A 885 31.24 4.43 11.35
N ALA A 886 31.58 5.29 10.40
CA ALA A 886 30.94 5.40 9.11
C ALA A 886 31.97 5.73 8.02
N TYR A 887 31.74 5.18 6.84
CA TYR A 887 32.49 5.48 5.62
C TYR A 887 31.53 5.39 4.44
N ASP A 888 31.64 6.33 3.51
CA ASP A 888 31.02 6.25 2.19
C ASP A 888 31.96 6.86 1.14
N GLY A 889 32.19 6.09 0.07
CA GLY A 889 32.93 6.50 -1.14
C GLY A 889 32.05 6.49 -2.39
N PHE A 890 30.73 6.38 -2.23
CA PHE A 890 29.71 6.55 -3.27
C PHE A 890 29.68 5.54 -4.43
N GLU A 891 30.44 4.45 -4.34
CA GLU A 891 30.62 3.50 -5.46
C GLU A 891 29.48 2.48 -5.69
N ASP A 892 28.65 2.20 -4.68
CA ASP A 892 27.74 1.03 -4.70
C ASP A 892 26.25 1.39 -4.77
N TYR A 893 25.91 2.65 -5.03
CA TYR A 893 24.52 3.14 -5.08
C TYR A 893 23.66 2.49 -6.16
N ASP A 894 24.28 2.01 -7.25
CA ASP A 894 23.63 1.28 -8.34
C ASP A 894 23.85 -0.24 -8.35
N TYR A 895 24.53 -0.80 -7.34
CA TYR A 895 24.80 -2.23 -7.26
C TYR A 895 23.56 -3.03 -6.81
N VAL A 896 23.20 -4.10 -7.56
CA VAL A 896 22.03 -4.98 -7.28
C VAL A 896 22.46 -6.45 -7.24
N GLY A 897 22.06 -7.18 -6.19
CA GLY A 897 22.53 -8.54 -5.89
C GLY A 897 21.69 -9.73 -6.42
N GLY A 898 20.70 -9.54 -7.30
CA GLY A 898 19.77 -10.61 -7.75
C GLY A 898 19.47 -10.62 -9.26
N ASN A 899 19.42 -11.82 -9.87
CA ASN A 899 19.38 -12.05 -11.34
C ASN A 899 17.97 -12.26 -11.96
N CYS A 900 16.87 -12.19 -11.20
CA CYS A 900 15.49 -12.31 -11.74
C CYS A 900 14.52 -11.24 -11.20
N ASP A 901 15.03 -10.16 -10.61
CA ASP A 901 14.22 -9.11 -10.00
C ASP A 901 14.15 -7.87 -10.89
N VAL A 902 12.94 -7.46 -11.25
CA VAL A 902 12.70 -6.22 -12.02
C VAL A 902 12.55 -5.01 -11.07
N VAL A 903 12.54 -5.20 -9.75
CA VAL A 903 12.33 -4.15 -8.74
C VAL A 903 13.43 -4.12 -7.68
N LYS A 904 14.07 -2.94 -7.53
CA LYS A 904 15.07 -2.62 -6.50
C LYS A 904 14.39 -2.50 -5.13
N CYS A 905 14.48 -3.52 -4.29
CA CYS A 905 14.08 -3.39 -2.89
C CYS A 905 15.18 -2.67 -2.11
N ALA A 906 14.89 -1.46 -1.63
CA ALA A 906 15.85 -0.67 -0.88
C ALA A 906 16.23 -1.40 0.43
N THR A 907 17.47 -1.88 0.51
CA THR A 907 18.08 -2.35 1.76
C THR A 907 18.66 -1.16 2.50
N GLY A 908 18.34 -0.98 3.78
CA GLY A 908 18.90 0.12 4.58
C GLY A 908 20.43 0.08 4.62
N ARG A 909 21.08 1.21 4.35
CA ARG A 909 22.55 1.38 4.43
C ARG A 909 22.98 1.78 5.84
N HIS A 910 24.21 1.42 6.22
CA HIS A 910 24.79 1.82 7.53
C HIS A 910 25.00 3.33 7.65
N PHE A 911 25.46 3.95 6.56
CA PHE A 911 25.61 5.39 6.37
C PHE A 911 24.99 5.70 5.01
N ASP A 912 23.91 6.48 4.98
CA ASP A 912 22.95 6.43 3.87
C ASP A 912 22.74 7.79 3.20
N PHE A 913 23.27 7.95 1.97
CA PHE A 913 23.02 9.09 1.09
C PHE A 913 22.01 8.77 -0.02
N THR A 914 21.20 7.71 0.10
CA THR A 914 20.28 7.27 -0.98
C THR A 914 19.29 8.36 -1.38
N SER A 915 18.88 9.25 -0.45
CA SER A 915 18.05 10.43 -0.76
C SER A 915 18.72 11.44 -1.69
N TYR A 916 20.04 11.34 -1.85
CA TYR A 916 20.90 12.19 -2.67
C TYR A 916 21.52 11.43 -3.85
N ALA A 917 20.99 10.25 -4.22
CA ALA A 917 21.53 9.46 -5.32
C ALA A 917 21.59 10.21 -6.66
N SER A 918 20.68 11.17 -6.90
CA SER A 918 20.70 12.03 -8.10
C SER A 918 21.81 13.08 -8.11
N GLN A 919 22.48 13.28 -6.98
CA GLN A 919 23.65 14.13 -6.80
C GLN A 919 24.96 13.33 -6.79
N ILE A 920 24.89 12.00 -6.86
CA ILE A 920 26.07 11.15 -7.02
C ILE A 920 26.32 10.99 -8.53
N ASP A 921 27.49 11.41 -9.01
CA ASP A 921 27.87 11.30 -10.42
C ASP A 921 29.36 10.98 -10.61
N ASP A 922 29.75 10.74 -11.86
CA ASP A 922 31.10 10.32 -12.26
C ASP A 922 31.95 11.47 -12.84
N ALA A 923 31.48 12.72 -12.71
CA ALA A 923 32.12 13.87 -13.36
C ALA A 923 33.49 14.19 -12.76
N GLU A 924 33.60 14.11 -11.44
CA GLU A 924 34.83 14.27 -10.68
C GLU A 924 34.79 13.28 -9.51
N HIS A 925 35.89 12.58 -9.24
CA HIS A 925 36.00 11.65 -8.11
C HIS A 925 37.44 11.67 -7.56
N HIS A 926 37.58 11.45 -6.26
CA HIS A 926 38.88 11.37 -5.59
C HIS A 926 39.41 9.95 -5.69
N THR A 927 38.56 8.95 -5.42
CA THR A 927 38.83 7.54 -5.65
C THR A 927 37.70 6.90 -6.46
N GLY A 928 37.88 5.66 -6.90
CA GLY A 928 36.80 4.93 -7.56
C GLY A 928 36.33 5.56 -8.87
N ARG A 929 35.02 5.75 -9.02
CA ARG A 929 34.37 6.35 -10.18
C ARG A 929 33.36 7.43 -9.83
N TYR A 930 32.82 7.44 -8.62
CA TYR A 930 31.69 8.30 -8.27
C TYR A 930 32.03 9.21 -7.09
N SER A 931 31.43 10.41 -7.06
CA SER A 931 31.45 11.27 -5.88
C SER A 931 30.16 12.04 -5.72
N LEU A 932 29.99 12.72 -4.59
CA LEU A 932 28.81 13.52 -4.30
C LEU A 932 28.97 14.96 -4.81
N ARG A 933 28.19 15.33 -5.84
CA ARG A 933 28.11 16.67 -6.41
C ARG A 933 27.07 17.56 -5.73
N VAL A 934 27.52 18.64 -5.14
CA VAL A 934 26.71 19.67 -4.50
C VAL A 934 26.70 20.96 -5.33
N GLU A 935 25.51 21.51 -5.55
CA GLU A 935 25.28 22.74 -6.29
C GLU A 935 24.73 23.84 -5.37
N LYS A 936 24.82 25.10 -5.81
CA LYS A 936 24.24 26.23 -5.07
C LYS A 936 22.76 25.97 -4.79
N ASP A 937 22.32 26.35 -3.60
CA ASP A 937 20.93 26.24 -3.16
C ASP A 937 20.40 24.79 -3.07
N ARG A 938 21.27 23.78 -3.25
CA ARG A 938 20.98 22.34 -3.12
C ARG A 938 21.95 21.65 -2.14
N PRO A 939 21.95 22.06 -0.85
CA PRO A 939 22.85 21.46 0.13
C PRO A 939 22.48 20.00 0.41
N VAL A 940 23.49 19.18 0.71
CA VAL A 940 23.30 17.82 1.20
C VAL A 940 23.33 17.85 2.72
N MET A 941 22.29 17.33 3.37
CA MET A 941 22.17 17.27 4.82
C MET A 941 21.89 15.85 5.27
N LEU A 942 22.80 15.27 6.06
CA LEU A 942 22.66 13.93 6.60
C LEU A 942 22.52 14.00 8.12
N LYS A 943 21.33 13.66 8.62
CA LYS A 943 21.05 13.55 10.06
C LYS A 943 21.21 12.11 10.50
N VAL A 944 22.00 11.91 11.55
CA VAL A 944 22.21 10.61 12.18
C VAL A 944 21.83 10.68 13.66
N PRO A 945 21.19 9.64 14.21
CA PRO A 945 20.83 9.62 15.63
C PRO A 945 22.08 9.52 16.50
N VAL A 946 22.08 10.16 17.66
CA VAL A 946 23.12 10.00 18.69
C VAL A 946 22.49 9.29 19.87
N VAL A 947 23.14 8.23 20.36
CA VAL A 947 22.58 7.38 21.42
C VAL A 947 23.28 7.61 22.75
N THR A 948 22.55 7.39 23.85
CA THR A 948 23.09 7.57 25.21
C THR A 948 24.05 6.45 25.61
N GLN A 949 23.84 5.25 25.06
CA GLN A 949 24.67 4.07 25.32
C GLN A 949 24.63 3.15 24.10
N ASP A 950 25.66 2.31 23.99
CA ASP A 950 25.68 1.24 23.02
C ASP A 950 24.94 0.00 23.55
N VAL A 951 23.92 -0.45 22.82
CA VAL A 951 23.12 -1.64 23.13
C VAL A 951 23.30 -2.63 21.99
N LEU A 952 23.67 -3.86 22.32
CA LEU A 952 23.72 -4.96 21.35
C LEU A 952 22.32 -5.29 20.85
N PRO A 953 22.15 -5.71 19.57
CA PRO A 953 20.85 -6.14 19.08
C PRO A 953 20.27 -7.27 19.94
N ASP A 954 18.97 -7.19 20.23
CA ASP A 954 18.28 -8.22 21.01
C ASP A 954 18.01 -9.46 20.16
N GLY A 955 17.76 -10.57 20.86
CA GLY A 955 17.18 -11.76 20.24
C GLY A 955 15.67 -11.61 19.98
N PRO A 956 15.09 -12.50 19.18
CA PRO A 956 13.63 -12.58 19.00
C PRO A 956 12.90 -12.80 20.34
N ASP A 957 11.70 -12.22 20.46
CA ASP A 957 10.81 -12.42 21.62
C ASP A 957 10.00 -13.71 21.45
N PHE A 958 10.25 -14.69 22.32
CA PHE A 958 9.54 -15.97 22.35
C PHE A 958 8.35 -15.87 23.30
N GLN A 959 7.15 -15.75 22.73
CA GLN A 959 5.93 -15.69 23.52
C GLN A 959 5.46 -17.10 23.83
N MET A 960 5.46 -17.46 25.12
CA MET A 960 4.99 -18.77 25.59
C MET A 960 3.58 -18.63 26.17
N GLN A 961 2.73 -19.66 26.04
CA GLN A 961 1.37 -19.71 26.59
C GLN A 961 1.09 -21.08 27.21
N SER A 962 0.24 -21.14 28.23
CA SER A 962 -0.28 -22.40 28.76
C SER A 962 -1.22 -23.07 27.75
N ASP A 963 -1.06 -24.36 27.54
CA ASP A 963 -1.90 -25.16 26.66
C ASP A 963 -2.72 -26.15 27.51
N ASP A 964 -4.01 -26.29 27.24
CA ASP A 964 -4.88 -27.18 28.01
C ASP A 964 -4.54 -28.68 27.82
N CYS A 965 -3.73 -29.02 26.81
CA CYS A 965 -3.30 -30.37 26.47
C CYS A 965 -1.84 -30.67 26.88
N ALA A 966 -1.09 -29.69 27.40
CA ALA A 966 0.28 -29.88 27.88
C ALA A 966 0.44 -29.33 29.30
N SER A 967 1.08 -30.10 30.18
CA SER A 967 1.41 -29.64 31.53
C SER A 967 2.46 -28.52 31.56
N ASP A 968 3.15 -28.28 30.44
CA ASP A 968 4.21 -27.30 30.26
C ASP A 968 3.75 -26.13 29.36
N MET A 969 4.41 -24.98 29.47
CA MET A 969 4.18 -23.86 28.56
C MET A 969 4.59 -24.19 27.13
N VAL A 970 3.76 -23.84 26.14
CA VAL A 970 4.04 -24.03 24.70
C VAL A 970 4.34 -22.70 24.01
N LEU A 971 5.03 -22.74 22.86
CA LEU A 971 5.32 -21.55 22.07
C LEU A 971 4.05 -21.04 21.38
N LYS A 972 3.62 -19.82 21.74
CA LYS A 972 2.50 -19.09 21.11
C LYS A 972 2.90 -18.44 19.80
N GLY A 973 4.13 -17.93 19.71
CA GLY A 973 4.64 -17.26 18.53
C GLY A 973 5.96 -16.53 18.81
N VAL A 974 6.68 -16.20 17.73
CA VAL A 974 7.90 -15.41 17.82
C VAL A 974 7.64 -14.03 17.21
N ARG A 975 7.99 -12.98 17.96
CA ARG A 975 7.89 -11.60 17.49
C ARG A 975 9.26 -10.99 17.34
N LEU A 976 9.42 -10.18 16.30
CA LEU A 976 10.57 -9.29 16.14
C LEU A 976 10.14 -7.88 16.47
N ASN A 977 11.10 -7.10 16.94
CA ASN A 977 10.96 -5.67 17.05
C ASN A 977 12.23 -5.02 16.47
N GLY A 978 12.24 -3.70 16.34
CA GLY A 978 13.36 -2.97 15.74
C GLY A 978 14.72 -3.19 16.42
N SER A 979 14.77 -3.65 17.69
CA SER A 979 16.01 -3.94 18.41
C SER A 979 16.76 -5.16 17.89
N VAL A 980 16.14 -5.99 17.04
CA VAL A 980 16.78 -7.12 16.38
C VAL A 980 17.62 -6.68 15.16
N LEU A 981 17.37 -5.48 14.65
CA LEU A 981 18.09 -4.93 13.50
C LEU A 981 19.49 -4.46 13.89
N LEU A 982 20.43 -4.59 12.97
CA LEU A 982 21.76 -3.99 13.12
C LEU A 982 21.61 -2.46 13.20
N PRO A 983 22.33 -1.80 14.13
CA PRO A 983 22.25 -0.35 14.24
C PRO A 983 22.87 0.31 13.01
N THR A 984 22.26 1.37 12.50
CA THR A 984 22.92 2.28 11.56
C THR A 984 23.96 3.13 12.30
N PHE A 985 24.74 3.93 11.55
CA PHE A 985 25.69 4.87 12.13
C PHE A 985 24.96 5.79 13.14
N SER A 986 25.29 5.57 14.41
CA SER A 986 24.65 6.16 15.56
C SER A 986 25.67 6.25 16.71
N PRO A 987 26.53 7.29 16.70
CA PRO A 987 27.59 7.41 17.68
C PRO A 987 27.04 7.65 19.10
N VAL A 988 27.85 7.31 20.10
CA VAL A 988 27.46 7.39 21.52
C VAL A 988 27.83 8.78 22.07
N VAL A 989 26.92 9.41 22.83
CA VAL A 989 27.20 10.66 23.55
C VAL A 989 28.46 10.55 24.43
N GLY A 990 29.16 11.66 24.61
CA GLY A 990 30.44 11.70 25.35
C GLY A 990 31.65 11.23 24.53
N THR A 991 31.46 10.72 23.32
CA THR A 991 32.56 10.28 22.44
C THR A 991 33.20 11.48 21.75
N ASN A 992 34.54 11.55 21.78
CA ASN A 992 35.29 12.44 20.89
C ASN A 992 35.42 11.77 19.52
N MET A 993 34.98 12.45 18.47
CA MET A 993 34.86 11.95 17.10
C MET A 993 35.88 12.62 16.19
N LEU A 994 36.25 11.95 15.10
CA LEU A 994 37.00 12.50 13.97
C LEU A 994 36.12 12.42 12.71
N PHE A 995 36.01 13.54 12.01
CA PHE A 995 35.49 13.60 10.65
C PHE A 995 36.64 13.79 9.67
N SER A 996 36.57 13.13 8.51
CA SER A 996 37.43 13.45 7.36
C SER A 996 36.70 13.29 6.03
N ALA A 997 37.10 14.06 5.01
CA ALA A 997 36.58 13.97 3.65
C ALA A 997 37.55 14.59 2.64
N TRP A 998 37.33 14.35 1.36
CA TRP A 998 38.00 15.03 0.25
C TRP A 998 37.02 15.95 -0.50
N VAL A 999 37.50 17.14 -0.87
CA VAL A 999 36.66 18.19 -1.51
C VAL A 999 37.33 18.75 -2.75
N LYS A 1000 36.56 18.95 -3.82
CA LYS A 1000 37.00 19.61 -5.06
C LYS A 1000 35.99 20.66 -5.52
N GLU A 1001 36.45 21.85 -5.91
CA GLU A 1001 35.61 22.85 -6.56
C GLU A 1001 35.83 22.84 -8.07
N ALA A 1002 34.75 22.96 -8.85
CA ALA A 1002 34.82 23.04 -10.30
C ALA A 1002 35.55 24.31 -10.76
N GLY A 1003 36.58 24.16 -11.59
CA GLY A 1003 37.35 25.26 -12.17
C GLY A 1003 38.87 25.10 -11.99
N PRO A 1004 39.67 25.99 -12.57
CA PRO A 1004 41.13 25.91 -12.48
C PRO A 1004 41.60 26.17 -11.04
N CYS A 1005 42.41 25.25 -10.51
CA CYS A 1005 43.05 25.36 -9.20
C CYS A 1005 44.09 26.51 -9.20
N THR A 1006 43.65 27.72 -8.91
CA THR A 1006 44.49 28.94 -8.95
C THR A 1006 44.87 29.46 -7.56
N SER A 1007 44.23 28.94 -6.51
CA SER A 1007 44.44 29.32 -5.11
C SER A 1007 45.11 28.19 -4.32
N THR A 1008 45.63 28.51 -3.13
CA THR A 1008 46.19 27.53 -2.20
C THR A 1008 45.13 26.81 -1.36
N SER A 1009 43.86 27.21 -1.46
CA SER A 1009 42.70 26.63 -0.77
C SER A 1009 41.39 27.00 -1.47
N TYR A 1010 40.39 26.15 -1.31
CA TYR A 1010 39.02 26.35 -1.77
C TYR A 1010 38.20 27.24 -0.81
N ALA A 1011 37.16 27.92 -1.31
CA ALA A 1011 36.39 28.95 -0.57
C ALA A 1011 34.90 29.08 -0.95
N ASN A 1012 34.45 28.40 -2.02
CA ASN A 1012 33.09 28.40 -2.53
C ASN A 1012 32.23 27.27 -1.95
N HIS A 1013 32.63 26.70 -0.82
CA HIS A 1013 31.90 25.64 -0.15
C HIS A 1013 31.99 25.80 1.38
N ARG A 1014 31.10 25.11 2.09
CA ARG A 1014 31.12 25.03 3.55
C ARG A 1014 30.70 23.62 3.99
N ILE A 1015 31.45 23.07 4.94
CA ILE A 1015 31.11 21.83 5.64
C ILE A 1015 30.79 22.19 7.09
N THR A 1016 29.59 21.84 7.54
CA THR A 1016 29.12 22.16 8.89
C THR A 1016 28.61 20.91 9.58
N ILE A 1017 29.07 20.65 10.80
CA ILE A 1017 28.51 19.64 11.69
C ILE A 1017 27.68 20.35 12.76
N PHE A 1018 26.41 19.98 12.87
CA PHE A 1018 25.54 20.40 13.96
C PHE A 1018 25.45 19.27 14.98
N VAL A 1019 25.76 19.58 16.22
CA VAL A 1019 25.79 18.65 17.35
C VAL A 1019 24.86 19.21 18.43
N GLY A 1020 23.81 18.47 18.81
CA GLY A 1020 22.92 18.91 19.88
C GLY A 1020 21.42 18.67 19.69
N GLY A 1021 20.71 18.71 20.83
CA GLY A 1021 19.25 18.80 20.91
C GLY A 1021 18.76 20.26 20.94
N ALA A 1022 18.34 20.74 22.12
CA ALA A 1022 17.77 22.08 22.33
C ALA A 1022 18.81 23.23 22.33
N VAL A 1023 20.06 22.95 22.70
CA VAL A 1023 21.21 23.87 22.56
C VAL A 1023 22.16 23.24 21.55
N ARG A 1024 22.45 23.95 20.45
CA ARG A 1024 23.23 23.40 19.33
C ARG A 1024 24.63 24.00 19.29
N GLN A 1025 25.62 23.12 19.18
CA GLN A 1025 26.96 23.48 18.76
C GLN A 1025 27.02 23.40 17.23
N THR A 1026 27.55 24.45 16.62
CA THR A 1026 27.80 24.52 15.17
C THR A 1026 29.29 24.49 14.96
N ILE A 1027 29.78 23.47 14.28
CA ILE A 1027 31.20 23.27 13.97
C ILE A 1027 31.36 23.45 12.47
N GLU A 1028 32.03 24.53 12.06
CA GLU A 1028 32.39 24.74 10.66
C GLU A 1028 33.80 24.20 10.42
N LEU A 1029 33.93 23.28 9.47
CA LEU A 1029 35.18 22.58 9.22
C LEU A 1029 36.10 23.38 8.33
N LYS A 1030 37.41 23.24 8.55
CA LYS A 1030 38.46 23.91 7.80
C LYS A 1030 39.37 22.88 7.13
N PRO A 1031 39.96 23.21 5.96
CA PRO A 1031 40.85 22.29 5.28
C PRO A 1031 42.14 22.12 6.08
N THR A 1032 42.68 20.90 6.11
CA THR A 1032 43.93 20.56 6.83
C THR A 1032 45.08 20.24 5.89
N GLY A 1033 44.80 19.95 4.61
CA GLY A 1033 45.80 19.66 3.59
C GLY A 1033 45.86 20.70 2.46
N GLY A 1034 46.96 20.66 1.70
CA GLY A 1034 47.05 21.33 0.41
C GLY A 1034 46.15 20.66 -0.64
N ILE A 1035 46.01 21.31 -1.79
CA ILE A 1035 45.27 20.75 -2.93
C ILE A 1035 46.20 19.78 -3.68
N ILE A 1036 45.80 18.51 -3.77
CA ILE A 1036 46.51 17.42 -4.46
C ILE A 1036 45.63 16.97 -5.62
N ASP A 1037 46.11 17.16 -6.85
CA ASP A 1037 45.36 16.80 -8.09
C ASP A 1037 43.92 17.37 -8.14
N GLY A 1038 43.73 18.57 -7.59
CA GLY A 1038 42.44 19.23 -7.49
C GLY A 1038 41.58 18.83 -6.28
N TRP A 1039 42.03 17.91 -5.43
CA TRP A 1039 41.32 17.48 -4.22
C TRP A 1039 41.97 18.05 -2.96
N GLN A 1040 41.16 18.55 -2.03
CA GLN A 1040 41.60 19.10 -0.76
C GLN A 1040 41.04 18.32 0.42
N ARG A 1041 41.92 17.88 1.31
CA ARG A 1041 41.56 17.09 2.49
C ARG A 1041 41.01 17.96 3.61
N TYR A 1042 39.91 17.51 4.21
CA TYR A 1042 39.32 18.02 5.43
C TYR A 1042 39.46 17.00 6.55
N GLU A 1043 39.82 17.46 7.74
CA GLU A 1043 39.91 16.62 8.94
C GLU A 1043 39.63 17.48 10.18
N GLN A 1044 38.68 17.07 11.02
CA GLN A 1044 38.31 17.83 12.20
C GLN A 1044 37.86 16.91 13.33
N ALA A 1045 38.48 17.05 14.50
CA ALA A 1045 38.02 16.41 15.73
C ALA A 1045 36.94 17.26 16.41
N PHE A 1046 35.93 16.61 16.99
CA PHE A 1046 34.86 17.28 17.72
C PHE A 1046 34.26 16.36 18.80
N ASN A 1047 33.78 16.96 19.88
CA ASN A 1047 33.13 16.22 20.97
C ASN A 1047 31.63 16.10 20.72
N LEU A 1048 31.05 14.96 21.11
CA LEU A 1048 29.61 14.77 21.26
C LEU A 1048 29.24 15.00 22.74
N PRO A 1049 28.62 16.14 23.12
CA PRO A 1049 28.14 16.37 24.48
C PRO A 1049 27.14 15.33 24.99
N VAL A 1050 27.10 15.15 26.32
CA VAL A 1050 26.04 14.37 26.98
C VAL A 1050 24.72 15.16 26.90
N GLY A 1051 23.65 14.49 26.47
CA GLY A 1051 22.31 15.11 26.29
C GLY A 1051 21.93 15.36 24.83
N ASP A 1052 22.84 15.08 23.90
CA ASP A 1052 22.57 15.17 22.47
C ASP A 1052 21.74 14.00 21.97
N SER A 1053 20.84 14.29 21.03
CA SER A 1053 19.98 13.30 20.40
C SER A 1053 20.26 13.10 18.91
N SER A 1054 21.08 13.96 18.29
CA SER A 1054 21.43 13.86 16.88
C SER A 1054 22.70 14.60 16.51
N LEU A 1055 23.34 14.12 15.44
CA LEU A 1055 24.40 14.78 14.69
C LEU A 1055 23.90 15.03 13.27
N THR A 1056 24.14 16.21 12.73
CA THR A 1056 23.80 16.53 11.33
C THR A 1056 25.04 17.02 10.59
N LEU A 1057 25.42 16.35 9.51
CA LEU A 1057 26.40 16.83 8.54
C LEU A 1057 25.67 17.67 7.47
N MET A 1058 26.19 18.86 7.17
CA MET A 1058 25.73 19.71 6.07
C MET A 1058 26.90 20.02 5.14
N LEU A 1059 26.71 19.72 3.85
CA LEU A 1059 27.62 20.02 2.75
C LEU A 1059 26.93 21.02 1.83
N GLU A 1060 27.54 22.18 1.58
CA GLU A 1060 26.94 23.21 0.73
C GLU A 1060 27.96 23.86 -0.20
N ALA A 1061 27.48 24.25 -1.39
CA ALA A 1061 28.15 25.21 -2.26
C ALA A 1061 27.62 26.63 -1.93
N THR A 1062 28.53 27.56 -1.63
CA THR A 1062 28.18 28.93 -1.21
C THR A 1062 28.02 29.88 -2.41
N THR A 1063 28.53 29.49 -3.57
CA THR A 1063 28.39 30.22 -4.84
C THR A 1063 27.87 29.26 -5.92
N SER A 1064 27.73 29.74 -7.16
CA SER A 1064 27.30 28.91 -8.30
C SER A 1064 28.33 27.86 -8.74
N THR A 1065 29.52 27.85 -8.13
CA THR A 1065 30.55 26.83 -8.38
C THR A 1065 30.08 25.47 -7.86
N LYS A 1066 30.16 24.44 -8.71
CA LYS A 1066 29.87 23.05 -8.31
C LYS A 1066 30.98 22.54 -7.38
N VAL A 1067 30.60 21.79 -6.36
CA VAL A 1067 31.52 21.25 -5.36
C VAL A 1067 31.33 19.74 -5.27
N TYR A 1068 32.42 19.00 -5.24
CA TYR A 1068 32.42 17.54 -5.17
C TYR A 1068 32.99 17.11 -3.83
N PHE A 1069 32.35 16.13 -3.19
CA PHE A 1069 32.75 15.54 -1.92
C PHE A 1069 32.93 14.05 -2.09
N ASP A 1070 34.01 13.51 -1.56
CA ASP A 1070 34.34 12.10 -1.67
C ASP A 1070 34.96 11.55 -0.38
N ASP A 1071 34.93 10.23 -0.23
CA ASP A 1071 35.60 9.47 0.84
C ASP A 1071 35.31 10.01 2.26
N ILE A 1072 34.03 10.17 2.56
CA ILE A 1072 33.54 10.76 3.82
C ILE A 1072 33.64 9.72 4.95
N ARG A 1073 34.25 10.11 6.07
CA ARG A 1073 34.44 9.27 7.26
C ARG A 1073 33.96 9.94 8.53
N PHE A 1074 33.40 9.12 9.41
CA PHE A 1074 33.30 9.41 10.85
C PHE A 1074 33.83 8.22 11.64
N HIS A 1075 34.63 8.45 12.67
CA HIS A 1075 34.99 7.41 13.64
C HIS A 1075 35.40 8.02 14.98
N PRO A 1076 35.49 7.25 16.07
CA PRO A 1076 36.04 7.75 17.32
C PRO A 1076 37.46 8.28 17.13
N TYR A 1077 37.83 9.36 17.82
CA TYR A 1077 39.12 10.04 17.65
C TYR A 1077 40.33 9.14 17.91
N ASN A 1078 40.22 8.19 18.85
CA ASN A 1078 41.29 7.24 19.17
C ASN A 1078 41.24 5.96 18.31
N ALA A 1079 40.30 5.88 17.36
CA ALA A 1079 40.19 4.76 16.43
C ALA A 1079 40.98 5.05 15.16
N ASN A 1080 41.48 3.99 14.52
CA ASN A 1080 42.05 4.05 13.19
C ASN A 1080 41.07 3.42 12.19
N MET A 1081 40.93 4.03 11.02
CA MET A 1081 40.07 3.51 9.94
C MET A 1081 40.87 3.37 8.66
N LYS A 1082 40.80 2.19 8.05
CA LYS A 1082 41.24 1.93 6.68
C LYS A 1082 40.02 1.66 5.81
N SER A 1083 39.92 2.31 4.66
CA SER A 1083 38.76 2.18 3.76
C SER A 1083 39.15 1.58 2.41
N TYR A 1084 38.19 0.97 1.73
CA TYR A 1084 38.39 0.24 0.48
C TYR A 1084 37.31 0.62 -0.53
N VAL A 1085 37.75 0.84 -1.77
CA VAL A 1085 36.95 1.30 -2.88
C VAL A 1085 37.02 0.26 -3.99
N TYR A 1086 35.88 -0.23 -4.45
CA TYR A 1086 35.79 -1.27 -5.47
C TYR A 1086 35.01 -0.79 -6.68
N SER A 1087 35.30 -1.34 -7.85
CA SER A 1087 34.43 -1.12 -9.00
C SER A 1087 33.12 -1.90 -8.82
N SER A 1088 31.98 -1.24 -8.97
CA SER A 1088 30.66 -1.90 -8.93
C SER A 1088 30.42 -2.87 -10.09
N SER A 1089 31.17 -2.74 -11.20
CA SER A 1089 31.00 -3.59 -12.39
C SER A 1089 31.72 -4.94 -12.30
N ASP A 1090 32.92 -4.99 -11.72
CA ASP A 1090 33.76 -6.20 -11.69
C ASP A 1090 34.29 -6.57 -10.30
N LEU A 1091 33.92 -5.78 -9.28
CA LEU A 1091 34.29 -5.95 -7.87
C LEU A 1091 35.81 -5.90 -7.60
N ARG A 1092 36.62 -5.40 -8.55
CA ARG A 1092 38.06 -5.20 -8.33
C ARG A 1092 38.30 -3.97 -7.46
N MET A 1093 39.30 -4.05 -6.59
CA MET A 1093 39.71 -2.95 -5.72
C MET A 1093 40.36 -1.84 -6.55
N MET A 1094 39.78 -0.64 -6.56
CA MET A 1094 40.31 0.53 -7.27
C MET A 1094 41.21 1.39 -6.39
N ALA A 1095 40.89 1.47 -5.10
CA ALA A 1095 41.73 2.15 -4.13
C ALA A 1095 41.60 1.56 -2.72
N ASP A 1096 42.65 1.71 -1.92
CA ASP A 1096 42.56 1.64 -0.47
C ASP A 1096 43.07 2.94 0.15
N LEU A 1097 42.33 3.46 1.12
CA LEU A 1097 42.66 4.70 1.79
C LEU A 1097 43.11 4.41 3.22
N ASP A 1098 44.29 4.93 3.58
CA ASP A 1098 44.94 4.65 4.87
C ASP A 1098 44.29 5.38 6.06
N GLU A 1099 44.92 5.28 7.23
CA GLU A 1099 44.45 5.87 8.49
C GLU A 1099 44.31 7.39 8.45
N ASN A 1100 45.02 8.06 7.53
CA ASN A 1100 44.97 9.51 7.32
C ASN A 1100 44.11 9.89 6.11
N ASN A 1101 43.33 8.95 5.57
CA ASN A 1101 42.50 9.12 4.38
C ASN A 1101 43.29 9.37 3.07
N TYR A 1102 44.58 8.99 2.99
CA TYR A 1102 45.34 9.07 1.74
C TYR A 1102 45.21 7.81 0.89
N ALA A 1103 44.93 7.97 -0.40
CA ALA A 1103 44.62 6.86 -1.29
C ALA A 1103 45.86 6.14 -1.85
N THR A 1104 45.80 4.81 -1.95
CA THR A 1104 46.62 3.99 -2.84
C THR A 1104 45.72 3.52 -3.98
N PHE A 1105 46.05 3.85 -5.22
CA PHE A 1105 45.27 3.54 -6.41
C PHE A 1105 45.82 2.30 -7.12
N TYR A 1106 44.92 1.46 -7.61
CA TYR A 1106 45.21 0.24 -8.37
C TYR A 1106 44.61 0.35 -9.78
N GLU A 1107 45.45 0.22 -10.80
CA GLU A 1107 45.03 0.23 -12.20
C GLU A 1107 45.27 -1.13 -12.83
N TYR A 1108 44.29 -1.60 -13.58
CA TYR A 1108 44.28 -2.91 -14.25
C TYR A 1108 44.19 -2.73 -15.76
N ASP A 1109 44.71 -3.69 -16.51
CA ASP A 1109 44.47 -3.80 -17.96
C ASP A 1109 43.13 -4.50 -18.26
N ASP A 1110 42.80 -4.61 -19.56
CA ASP A 1110 41.56 -5.23 -20.04
C ASP A 1110 41.44 -6.71 -19.66
N ASP A 1111 42.57 -7.40 -19.46
CA ASP A 1111 42.63 -8.80 -19.00
C ASP A 1111 42.49 -8.92 -17.46
N GLY A 1112 42.44 -7.79 -16.74
CA GLY A 1112 42.32 -7.74 -15.29
C GLY A 1112 43.63 -7.90 -14.53
N THR A 1113 44.77 -7.78 -15.20
CA THR A 1113 46.10 -7.83 -14.57
C THR A 1113 46.45 -6.45 -14.00
N LEU A 1114 46.97 -6.42 -12.77
CA LEU A 1114 47.42 -5.16 -12.14
C LEU A 1114 48.65 -4.59 -12.86
N ILE A 1115 48.49 -3.41 -13.48
CA ILE A 1115 49.54 -2.76 -14.26
C ILE A 1115 50.17 -1.57 -13.54
N ARG A 1116 49.46 -0.89 -12.64
CA ARG A 1116 50.01 0.27 -11.90
C ARG A 1116 49.49 0.36 -10.48
N VAL A 1117 50.37 0.74 -9.57
CA VAL A 1117 50.04 1.12 -8.20
C VAL A 1117 50.55 2.53 -7.95
N LYS A 1118 49.68 3.45 -7.56
CA LYS A 1118 50.02 4.84 -7.23
C LYS A 1118 49.67 5.10 -5.76
N LYS A 1119 50.42 5.96 -5.08
CA LYS A 1119 50.15 6.37 -3.69
C LYS A 1119 50.10 7.87 -3.61
N GLU A 1120 49.02 8.36 -3.04
CA GLU A 1120 48.85 9.74 -2.68
C GLU A 1120 49.66 10.08 -1.42
N THR A 1121 50.28 11.26 -1.44
CA THR A 1121 51.05 11.82 -0.33
C THR A 1121 50.76 13.31 -0.22
N GLU A 1122 51.17 13.95 0.88
CA GLU A 1122 51.14 15.41 1.03
C GLU A 1122 51.84 16.19 -0.13
N ARG A 1123 52.71 15.52 -0.89
CA ARG A 1123 53.49 16.11 -2.01
C ARG A 1123 52.95 15.75 -3.39
N GLY A 1124 51.81 15.07 -3.46
CA GLY A 1124 51.20 14.59 -4.70
C GLY A 1124 51.17 13.08 -4.83
N ILE A 1125 50.65 12.62 -5.98
CA ILE A 1125 50.48 11.20 -6.30
C ILE A 1125 51.76 10.66 -6.95
N LEU A 1126 52.34 9.61 -6.36
CA LEU A 1126 53.57 8.96 -6.84
C LEU A 1126 53.27 7.52 -7.29
N THR A 1127 53.87 7.10 -8.40
CA THR A 1127 53.78 5.69 -8.85
C THR A 1127 54.75 4.83 -8.04
N ILE A 1128 54.23 3.82 -7.34
CA ILE A 1128 55.03 2.85 -6.57
C ILE A 1128 55.52 1.71 -7.47
N LYS A 1129 54.64 1.22 -8.34
CA LYS A 1129 54.91 0.06 -9.21
C LYS A 1129 54.20 0.25 -10.54
N GLU A 1130 54.90 -0.03 -11.64
CA GLU A 1130 54.33 -0.13 -12.98
C GLU A 1130 54.86 -1.40 -13.65
N THR A 1131 53.96 -2.20 -14.23
CA THR A 1131 54.29 -3.41 -14.99
C THR A 1131 53.67 -3.27 -16.37
N ARG A 1132 54.47 -3.47 -17.43
CA ARG A 1132 53.98 -3.44 -18.82
C ARG A 1132 54.20 -4.81 -19.44
N ASN A 1133 53.12 -5.55 -19.69
CA ASN A 1133 53.15 -6.76 -20.48
C ASN A 1133 52.55 -6.44 -21.85
N GLY A 1134 53.37 -6.37 -22.89
CA GLY A 1134 52.91 -6.19 -24.26
C GLY A 1134 52.56 -7.54 -24.88
N ILE A 1135 51.29 -7.78 -25.17
CA ILE A 1135 50.90 -8.85 -26.10
C ILE A 1135 50.95 -8.25 -27.51
N ILE A 1136 51.93 -8.68 -28.30
CA ILE A 1136 51.93 -8.44 -29.75
C ILE A 1136 50.79 -9.29 -30.32
N GLN A 1137 49.66 -8.67 -30.66
CA GLN A 1137 48.63 -9.32 -31.46
C GLN A 1137 49.20 -9.58 -32.87
N ASN A 1138 49.56 -10.83 -33.16
CA ASN A 1138 49.65 -11.28 -34.54
C ASN A 1138 48.24 -11.64 -35.01
N GLU A 1139 47.73 -10.86 -35.96
CA GLU A 1139 46.50 -11.14 -36.69
C GLU A 1139 46.46 -12.58 -37.24
N LYS A 1140 45.34 -13.27 -37.00
CA LYS A 1140 44.72 -14.16 -37.99
C LYS A 1140 43.25 -14.43 -37.68
#